data_AF-A0A547Q7T9-F1
#
_entry.id   AF-A0A547Q7T9-F1
#
_cell.length_a   1.000
_cell.length_b   1.000
_cell.length_c   1.000
_cell.angle_alpha   90.00
_cell.angle_beta   90.00
_cell.angle_gamma   90.00
#
_symmetry.space_group_name_H-M   'P 1'
#
loop_
_entity.id
_entity.type
_entity.pdbx_description
1 polymer ?
#
loop_
_entity_poly.entity_id
_entity_poly.type
_entity_poly.pdbx_seq_one_letter_code
_entity_poly.pdbx_strand_id
1 'polypeptide(L)'
;MRGLDVTQAKNILLISLDDAFAYWKYRSAFGQELKTPNLDRICAESTAFHSAYCQVPVCGPSRSSFMSGLSPHQLGIFDNYTSVFDVVRPEQMWPYRLKQQGYYCVAGGKVHHGYRPLPRHYHDVLYSRPPETFNIGPGRNAEFKKFGGLMRGEGTIDEKYDDRYYDAQSSRSAARFLESYDRPEPFYREVGFYHPHSPYRTPVRFKEMYDPEAFRQPEDWAGGYDHNAFADGFMRENLDNSSVALWQKSVRNYFSAFSHVDEHLGRVWDALKASRHADNTIVILLADHGYHPGDKNRFRKYTLWEEAAGVPVIVHDPSQTGGRVVEDPVALLDIGPTVLDYAGCPSLDHTAGRSIRPLVEGDRDTDRAVPTFFYGSAGIRWGKYRYIRYQDGSCQLYDLETDLWQLRDLSADTELRQKCHAKLIETCREYGMEICEEGTGPTGPNAFISGATGADVGHRSGDMGAISDGALPDTPPTPRFRRHFATQSNDGFMPLPESMRGVQLAADFKLPVERFSIAGNDRGNLFDFVGGHDRFLLDIDCGTGNDTIHGHLDRLHTRLHDGDNTVITGHTGAEIHGGAGRDHITTADGDNTIHGGAGDMVVQTGAGTDIVTAAAGKTHIHCGTGNTTVILSRGQSHVDITGGKVALTLRRTGLPQTITGYRSGTLDVSDLAVGGDLRLDRQADDTVVLTTATECITFVRSDADAIERAVSGNLAA
;
A
#
# COMPACT_ATOMS: atom_id res chain seq x y z
N MET A 1 -26.67 2.27 -26.37
CA MET A 1 -26.95 2.93 -25.08
C MET A 1 -27.60 4.27 -25.38
N ARG A 2 -28.75 4.60 -24.76
CA ARG A 2 -29.27 5.97 -24.83
C ARG A 2 -28.29 6.85 -24.04
N GLY A 3 -27.80 7.93 -24.64
CA GLY A 3 -26.92 8.87 -23.96
C GLY A 3 -27.61 9.48 -22.73
N LEU A 4 -26.83 9.80 -21.71
CA LEU A 4 -27.29 10.42 -20.47
C LEU A 4 -28.02 11.73 -20.79
N ASP A 5 -29.25 11.91 -20.29
CA ASP A 5 -29.94 13.20 -20.41
C ASP A 5 -29.31 14.17 -19.40
N VAL A 6 -28.37 14.96 -19.90
CA VAL A 6 -27.60 15.96 -19.16
C VAL A 6 -28.50 16.94 -18.39
N THR A 7 -29.74 17.16 -18.82
CA THR A 7 -30.66 18.10 -18.17
C THR A 7 -31.34 17.53 -16.91
N GLN A 8 -31.30 16.22 -16.72
CA GLN A 8 -31.90 15.50 -15.59
C GLN A 8 -30.86 14.85 -14.67
N ALA A 9 -29.58 14.86 -15.07
CA ALA A 9 -28.50 14.25 -14.32
C ALA A 9 -28.22 14.98 -12.99
N LYS A 10 -28.06 14.22 -11.91
CA LYS A 10 -27.62 14.75 -10.62
C LYS A 10 -26.12 15.02 -10.63
N ASN A 11 -25.70 16.13 -10.03
CA ASN A 11 -24.30 16.31 -9.68
C ASN A 11 -23.96 15.41 -8.49
N ILE A 12 -22.69 15.02 -8.36
CA ILE A 12 -22.20 14.20 -7.24
C ILE A 12 -21.04 14.93 -6.56
N LEU A 13 -21.16 15.15 -5.26
CA LEU A 13 -20.09 15.64 -4.38
C LEU A 13 -19.72 14.53 -3.38
N LEU A 14 -18.54 13.93 -3.56
CA LEU A 14 -18.01 12.92 -2.65
C LEU A 14 -16.96 13.58 -1.73
N ILE A 15 -17.11 13.43 -0.43
CA ILE A 15 -16.22 13.99 0.58
C ILE A 15 -15.62 12.84 1.40
N SER A 16 -14.29 12.76 1.47
CA SER A 16 -13.59 11.74 2.26
C SER A 16 -12.76 12.38 3.38
N LEU A 17 -12.93 11.83 4.59
CA LEU A 17 -12.09 12.07 5.75
C LEU A 17 -11.04 10.96 5.87
N ASP A 18 -9.98 11.24 6.62
CA ASP A 18 -8.86 10.32 6.83
C ASP A 18 -8.70 10.06 8.33
N ASP A 19 -8.73 8.78 8.75
CA ASP A 19 -8.69 8.36 10.15
C ASP A 19 -9.90 8.79 11.01
N ALA A 20 -11.08 9.01 10.42
CA ALA A 20 -12.27 9.44 11.16
C ALA A 20 -13.14 8.26 11.63
N PHE A 21 -13.29 8.11 12.94
CA PHE A 21 -14.25 7.18 13.53
C PHE A 21 -15.71 7.57 13.26
N ALA A 22 -16.65 6.65 13.49
CA ALA A 22 -18.08 6.94 13.48
C ALA A 22 -18.46 7.84 14.68
N TYR A 23 -18.28 9.15 14.52
CA TYR A 23 -18.23 10.12 15.63
C TYR A 23 -19.45 10.11 16.55
N TRP A 24 -20.65 9.82 16.04
CA TRP A 24 -21.87 9.72 16.84
C TRP A 24 -21.80 8.61 17.90
N LYS A 25 -21.03 7.54 17.69
CA LYS A 25 -20.85 6.46 18.69
C LYS A 25 -19.99 6.90 19.87
N TYR A 26 -19.03 7.80 19.64
CA TYR A 26 -17.96 8.13 20.59
C TYR A 26 -17.99 9.58 21.09
N ARG A 27 -18.92 10.40 20.58
CA ARG A 27 -19.00 11.85 20.84
C ARG A 27 -18.96 12.21 22.31
N SER A 28 -19.74 11.50 23.13
CA SER A 28 -19.90 11.75 24.57
C SER A 28 -19.19 10.72 25.45
N ALA A 29 -18.49 9.76 24.83
CA ALA A 29 -17.91 8.61 25.52
C ALA A 29 -16.83 8.96 26.56
N PHE A 30 -16.18 10.12 26.43
CA PHE A 30 -14.97 10.44 27.18
C PHE A 30 -15.14 11.58 28.18
N GLY A 31 -16.36 11.85 28.66
CA GLY A 31 -16.67 12.92 29.62
C GLY A 31 -16.66 14.34 29.02
N GLN A 32 -15.75 14.63 28.10
CA GLN A 32 -15.74 15.83 27.27
C GLN A 32 -16.38 15.52 25.91
N GLU A 33 -17.36 16.32 25.50
CA GLU A 33 -18.11 16.10 24.25
C GLU A 33 -17.34 16.60 23.01
N LEU A 34 -17.21 15.75 21.98
CA LEU A 34 -16.70 16.15 20.67
C LEU A 34 -17.60 17.22 20.02
N LYS A 35 -17.00 18.24 19.38
CA LYS A 35 -17.71 19.38 18.80
C LYS A 35 -17.68 19.29 17.28
N THR A 36 -18.83 18.96 16.69
CA THR A 36 -19.01 18.77 15.24
C THR A 36 -20.31 19.42 14.74
N PRO A 37 -20.51 20.73 14.97
CA PRO A 37 -21.78 21.40 14.64
C PRO A 37 -22.13 21.36 13.15
N ASN A 38 -21.15 21.29 12.24
CA ASN A 38 -21.43 21.26 10.80
C ASN A 38 -21.89 19.88 10.36
N LEU A 39 -21.24 18.81 10.83
CA LEU A 39 -21.72 17.45 10.63
C LEU A 39 -23.12 17.26 11.20
N ASP A 40 -23.43 17.83 12.38
CA ASP A 40 -24.77 17.77 12.98
C ASP A 40 -25.82 18.39 12.04
N ARG A 41 -25.52 19.56 11.48
CA ARG A 41 -26.40 20.23 10.52
C ARG A 41 -26.55 19.45 9.22
N ILE A 42 -25.47 18.85 8.71
CA ILE A 42 -25.52 18.00 7.50
C ILE A 42 -26.41 16.78 7.77
N CYS A 43 -26.21 16.08 8.89
CA CYS A 43 -27.02 14.94 9.30
C CYS A 43 -28.49 15.28 9.48
N ALA A 44 -28.83 16.50 9.92
CA ALA A 44 -30.22 16.94 10.07
C ALA A 44 -30.99 17.03 8.73
N GLU A 45 -30.29 17.00 7.60
CA GLU A 45 -30.85 17.00 6.24
C GLU A 45 -30.43 15.75 5.43
N SER A 46 -29.86 14.73 6.07
CA SER A 46 -29.23 13.60 5.37
C SER A 46 -29.57 12.24 6.01
N THR A 47 -29.32 11.16 5.26
CA THR A 47 -29.32 9.80 5.81
C THR A 47 -27.92 9.47 6.35
N ALA A 48 -27.81 9.22 7.65
CA ALA A 48 -26.59 8.76 8.31
C ALA A 48 -26.63 7.24 8.53
N PHE A 49 -25.61 6.52 8.08
CA PHE A 49 -25.48 5.08 8.22
C PHE A 49 -24.61 4.76 9.44
N HIS A 50 -25.24 4.33 10.54
CA HIS A 50 -24.56 4.05 11.81
C HIS A 50 -23.79 2.71 11.80
N SER A 51 -24.03 1.89 10.79
CA SER A 51 -23.38 0.59 10.58
C SER A 51 -22.65 0.55 9.23
N ALA A 52 -21.79 1.52 8.95
CA ALA A 52 -20.94 1.51 7.76
C ALA A 52 -19.51 1.04 8.08
N TYR A 53 -18.92 0.22 7.20
CA TYR A 53 -17.61 -0.40 7.46
C TYR A 53 -16.65 -0.33 6.28
N CYS A 54 -15.40 -0.02 6.60
CA CYS A 54 -14.28 -0.18 5.67
C CYS A 54 -13.99 -1.66 5.42
N GLN A 55 -13.41 -1.95 4.26
CA GLN A 55 -12.98 -3.32 3.93
C GLN A 55 -11.64 -3.66 4.54
N VAL A 56 -10.79 -2.68 4.84
CA VAL A 56 -9.54 -2.83 5.59
C VAL A 56 -9.35 -1.63 6.49
N PRO A 57 -8.98 -1.80 7.77
CA PRO A 57 -8.71 -0.71 8.70
C PRO A 57 -7.32 -0.08 8.44
N VAL A 58 -7.02 0.28 7.19
CA VAL A 58 -5.76 0.89 6.71
C VAL A 58 -6.05 1.80 5.51
N CYS A 59 -5.52 3.03 5.49
CA CYS A 59 -5.87 4.07 4.52
C CYS A 59 -5.84 3.60 3.06
N GLY A 60 -4.67 3.11 2.62
CA GLY A 60 -4.41 2.73 1.23
C GLY A 60 -5.27 1.57 0.78
N PRO A 61 -5.21 0.41 1.46
CA PRO A 61 -6.05 -0.74 1.14
C PRO A 61 -7.54 -0.44 1.14
N SER A 62 -8.03 0.34 2.12
CA SER A 62 -9.44 0.73 2.16
C SER A 62 -9.83 1.56 0.94
N ARG A 63 -9.06 2.62 0.64
CA ARG A 63 -9.27 3.47 -0.53
C ARG A 63 -9.16 2.69 -1.83
N SER A 64 -8.15 1.85 -1.98
CA SER A 64 -7.99 0.97 -3.15
C SER A 64 -9.20 0.06 -3.35
N SER A 65 -9.70 -0.53 -2.27
CA SER A 65 -10.87 -1.40 -2.31
C SER A 65 -12.10 -0.64 -2.74
N PHE A 66 -12.49 0.39 -1.98
CA PHE A 66 -13.73 1.07 -2.30
C PHE A 66 -13.65 1.80 -3.62
N MET A 67 -12.49 2.34 -4.08
CA MET A 67 -12.27 3.03 -5.37
C MET A 67 -12.30 2.12 -6.61
N SER A 68 -11.85 0.88 -6.48
CA SER A 68 -11.84 -0.08 -7.58
C SER A 68 -13.12 -0.90 -7.66
N GLY A 69 -13.88 -0.99 -6.56
CA GLY A 69 -14.98 -1.93 -6.40
C GLY A 69 -14.51 -3.36 -6.11
N LEU A 70 -13.22 -3.61 -5.89
CA LEU A 70 -12.68 -4.93 -5.60
C LEU A 70 -12.38 -5.09 -4.12
N SER A 71 -12.60 -6.28 -3.57
CA SER A 71 -12.21 -6.56 -2.19
C SER A 71 -10.68 -6.62 -2.04
N PRO A 72 -10.15 -6.46 -0.82
CA PRO A 72 -8.70 -6.47 -0.58
C PRO A 72 -8.02 -7.75 -1.07
N HIS A 73 -8.70 -8.90 -0.95
CA HIS A 73 -8.19 -10.19 -1.41
C HIS A 73 -8.16 -10.31 -2.93
N GLN A 74 -9.12 -9.69 -3.62
CA GLN A 74 -9.13 -9.61 -5.09
C GLN A 74 -8.00 -8.70 -5.60
N LEU A 75 -7.70 -7.62 -4.86
CA LEU A 75 -6.62 -6.69 -5.18
C LEU A 75 -5.23 -7.22 -4.82
N GLY A 76 -5.13 -8.00 -3.74
CA GLY A 76 -3.84 -8.34 -3.13
C GLY A 76 -3.16 -7.18 -2.38
N ILE A 77 -3.91 -6.13 -2.03
CA ILE A 77 -3.37 -4.92 -1.37
C ILE A 77 -3.79 -4.90 0.09
N PHE A 78 -2.82 -4.95 1.01
CA PHE A 78 -3.03 -4.93 2.47
C PHE A 78 -2.18 -3.90 3.21
N ASP A 79 -1.34 -3.15 2.49
CA ASP A 79 -0.43 -2.13 3.02
C ASP A 79 -0.62 -0.76 2.32
N ASN A 80 0.01 0.28 2.88
CA ASN A 80 -0.07 1.65 2.37
C ASN A 80 0.92 1.97 1.24
N TYR A 81 1.72 1.00 0.82
CA TYR A 81 2.83 1.27 -0.06
C TYR A 81 2.62 0.76 -1.48
N THR A 82 1.86 -0.33 -1.62
CA THR A 82 1.40 -0.83 -2.91
C THR A 82 0.38 0.16 -3.49
N SER A 83 0.66 0.68 -4.68
CA SER A 83 -0.28 1.55 -5.38
C SER A 83 -1.38 0.71 -6.03
N VAL A 84 -2.63 1.15 -5.93
CA VAL A 84 -3.75 0.50 -6.63
C VAL A 84 -3.51 0.41 -8.14
N PHE A 85 -2.75 1.36 -8.70
CA PHE A 85 -2.46 1.42 -10.13
C PHE A 85 -1.39 0.43 -10.59
N ASP A 86 -0.75 -0.29 -9.66
CA ASP A 86 0.17 -1.38 -9.99
C ASP A 86 -0.62 -2.66 -10.35
N VAL A 87 -1.88 -2.75 -9.92
CA VAL A 87 -2.73 -3.96 -10.08
C VAL A 87 -4.03 -3.71 -10.85
N VAL A 88 -4.56 -2.48 -10.84
CA VAL A 88 -5.83 -2.12 -11.47
C VAL A 88 -5.60 -0.96 -12.44
N ARG A 89 -6.10 -1.10 -13.67
CA ARG A 89 -6.06 -0.02 -14.65
C ARG A 89 -7.07 1.09 -14.24
N PRO A 90 -6.74 2.38 -14.35
CA PRO A 90 -7.64 3.47 -13.96
C PRO A 90 -9.02 3.39 -14.65
N GLU A 91 -9.09 2.85 -15.87
CA GLU A 91 -10.33 2.67 -16.65
C GLU A 91 -11.35 1.73 -16.00
N GLN A 92 -10.95 1.00 -14.96
CA GLN A 92 -11.81 0.09 -14.22
C GLN A 92 -12.50 0.75 -13.01
N MET A 93 -12.14 1.99 -12.67
CA MET A 93 -12.72 2.72 -11.54
C MET A 93 -13.97 3.51 -11.97
N TRP A 94 -14.91 3.79 -11.06
CA TRP A 94 -16.12 4.55 -11.43
C TRP A 94 -15.86 5.99 -11.88
N PRO A 95 -14.81 6.73 -11.45
CA PRO A 95 -14.61 8.09 -11.97
C PRO A 95 -14.41 8.06 -13.48
N TYR A 96 -13.76 7.02 -14.00
CA TYR A 96 -13.66 6.81 -15.44
C TYR A 96 -15.02 6.52 -16.08
N ARG A 97 -15.87 5.67 -15.47
CA ARG A 97 -17.23 5.41 -15.96
C ARG A 97 -18.07 6.68 -16.03
N LEU A 98 -18.05 7.52 -14.99
CA LEU A 98 -18.73 8.82 -14.98
C LEU A 98 -18.24 9.72 -16.12
N LYS A 99 -16.91 9.81 -16.28
CA LYS A 99 -16.30 10.60 -17.35
C LYS A 99 -16.68 10.10 -18.75
N GLN A 100 -16.74 8.78 -18.96
CA GLN A 100 -17.24 8.18 -20.20
C GLN A 100 -18.71 8.52 -20.48
N GLN A 101 -19.51 8.72 -19.43
CA GLN A 101 -20.92 9.11 -19.53
C GLN A 101 -21.13 10.63 -19.59
N GLY A 102 -20.06 11.41 -19.72
CA GLY A 102 -20.12 12.85 -19.94
C GLY A 102 -20.05 13.71 -18.68
N TYR A 103 -19.74 13.14 -17.51
CA TYR A 103 -19.52 13.93 -16.30
C TYR A 103 -18.20 14.71 -16.37
N TYR A 104 -18.24 15.95 -15.88
CA TYR A 104 -17.03 16.69 -15.58
C TYR A 104 -16.46 16.24 -14.22
N CYS A 105 -15.53 15.30 -14.26
CA CYS A 105 -14.94 14.69 -13.07
C CYS A 105 -13.74 15.49 -12.54
N VAL A 106 -13.71 15.81 -11.25
CA VAL A 106 -12.65 16.62 -10.63
C VAL A 106 -12.33 16.05 -9.25
N ALA A 107 -11.05 15.92 -8.93
CA ALA A 107 -10.58 15.54 -7.59
C ALA A 107 -9.71 16.65 -6.98
N GLY A 108 -9.76 16.78 -5.66
CA GLY A 108 -8.84 17.60 -4.88
C GLY A 108 -8.67 17.02 -3.48
N GLY A 109 -7.46 17.06 -2.95
CA GLY A 109 -7.15 16.53 -1.62
C GLY A 109 -6.75 15.05 -1.63
N LYS A 110 -6.89 14.38 -0.48
CA LYS A 110 -6.58 12.94 -0.30
C LYS A 110 -7.73 12.08 -0.80
N VAL A 111 -7.71 11.70 -2.07
CA VAL A 111 -8.68 10.80 -2.70
C VAL A 111 -8.16 9.37 -2.68
N HIS A 112 -7.07 9.13 -3.43
CA HIS A 112 -6.30 7.89 -3.33
C HIS A 112 -5.31 7.96 -2.17
N HIS A 113 -4.58 6.88 -1.89
CA HIS A 113 -3.55 6.90 -0.86
C HIS A 113 -2.47 7.95 -1.16
N GLY A 114 -2.08 8.70 -0.13
CA GLY A 114 -1.11 9.78 -0.23
C GLY A 114 -1.71 11.17 -0.41
N TYR A 115 -0.98 12.19 0.03
CA TYR A 115 -1.42 13.60 -0.03
C TYR A 115 -0.81 14.37 -1.21
N ARG A 116 -0.03 13.68 -2.04
CA ARG A 116 0.49 14.23 -3.29
C ARG A 116 -0.52 13.98 -4.40
N PRO A 117 -0.59 14.86 -5.41
CA PRO A 117 -1.42 14.60 -6.56
C PRO A 117 -0.98 13.31 -7.28
N LEU A 118 -1.95 12.61 -7.88
CA LEU A 118 -1.67 11.44 -8.69
C LEU A 118 -0.75 11.79 -9.87
N PRO A 119 0.10 10.84 -10.31
CA PRO A 119 0.81 10.96 -11.59
C PRO A 119 -0.15 11.28 -12.73
N ARG A 120 0.26 12.22 -13.60
CA ARG A 120 -0.62 12.79 -14.63
C ARG A 120 -1.24 11.74 -15.57
N HIS A 121 -0.50 10.69 -15.90
CA HIS A 121 -0.99 9.64 -16.80
C HIS A 121 -2.14 8.81 -16.20
N TYR A 122 -2.22 8.65 -14.87
CA TYR A 122 -3.39 8.07 -14.22
C TYR A 122 -4.49 9.12 -14.00
N HIS A 123 -4.10 10.32 -13.56
CA HIS A 123 -5.01 11.40 -13.26
C HIS A 123 -5.86 11.81 -14.48
N ASP A 124 -5.23 11.98 -15.64
CA ASP A 124 -5.89 12.46 -16.87
C ASP A 124 -6.83 11.40 -17.46
N VAL A 125 -6.74 10.13 -17.04
CA VAL A 125 -7.74 9.10 -17.35
C VAL A 125 -9.00 9.33 -16.50
N LEU A 126 -8.84 9.48 -15.19
CA LEU A 126 -9.95 9.56 -14.23
C LEU A 126 -10.65 10.92 -14.17
N TYR A 127 -9.91 12.02 -14.32
CA TYR A 127 -10.40 13.37 -14.03
C TYR A 127 -10.20 14.31 -15.23
N SER A 128 -10.99 15.38 -15.27
CA SER A 128 -11.13 16.31 -16.40
C SER A 128 -10.32 17.61 -16.23
N ARG A 129 -9.75 17.84 -15.03
CA ARG A 129 -8.91 19.00 -14.69
C ARG A 129 -7.48 18.54 -14.40
N PRO A 130 -6.43 19.37 -14.54
CA PRO A 130 -5.11 19.03 -14.04
C PRO A 130 -5.09 18.75 -12.52
N PRO A 131 -4.17 17.90 -12.04
CA PRO A 131 -4.04 17.58 -10.62
C PRO A 131 -3.74 18.81 -9.77
N GLU A 132 -4.40 18.90 -8.61
CA GLU A 132 -4.22 19.99 -7.65
C GLU A 132 -3.21 19.64 -6.56
N THR A 133 -2.34 20.59 -6.20
CA THR A 133 -1.34 20.41 -5.14
C THR A 133 -1.74 21.18 -3.89
N PHE A 134 -1.65 20.50 -2.73
CA PHE A 134 -1.99 21.05 -1.43
C PHE A 134 -0.79 20.92 -0.48
N ASN A 135 -0.56 21.92 0.36
CA ASN A 135 0.46 21.85 1.39
C ASN A 135 -0.12 21.18 2.65
N ILE A 136 0.63 20.25 3.27
CA ILE A 136 0.18 19.54 4.49
C ILE A 136 -0.10 20.49 5.66
N GLY A 137 0.65 21.57 5.78
CA GLY A 137 0.51 22.44 6.94
C GLY A 137 1.24 23.76 6.79
N PRO A 138 1.26 24.55 7.87
CA PRO A 138 1.36 26.00 7.80
C PRO A 138 2.74 26.58 7.41
N GLY A 139 3.69 25.72 7.06
CA GLY A 139 5.05 26.10 6.64
C GLY A 139 6.05 26.16 7.79
N ARG A 140 7.33 26.25 7.45
CA ARG A 140 8.46 26.18 8.42
C ARG A 140 8.54 27.38 9.37
N ASN A 141 7.96 28.52 8.98
CA ASN A 141 8.00 29.77 9.76
C ASN A 141 6.81 29.91 10.71
N ALA A 142 5.92 28.91 10.80
CA ALA A 142 4.80 28.95 11.72
C ALA A 142 5.27 28.64 13.15
N GLU A 143 4.85 29.49 14.10
CA GLU A 143 5.09 29.26 15.51
C GLU A 143 4.01 28.35 16.09
N PHE A 144 4.44 27.37 16.89
CA PHE A 144 3.56 26.36 17.47
C PHE A 144 3.63 26.33 18.99
N LYS A 145 2.47 26.28 19.64
CA LYS A 145 2.34 25.83 21.03
C LYS A 145 2.32 24.30 21.05
N LYS A 146 3.15 23.69 21.89
CA LYS A 146 3.19 22.24 22.08
C LYS A 146 2.15 21.83 23.12
N PHE A 147 1.43 20.77 22.81
CA PHE A 147 0.27 20.32 23.57
C PHE A 147 0.40 18.87 24.08
N GLY A 148 1.55 18.23 23.86
CA GLY A 148 1.85 16.86 24.30
C GLY A 148 0.95 15.81 23.64
N GLY A 149 0.84 14.65 24.29
CA GLY A 149 0.10 13.49 23.78
C GLY A 149 0.90 12.68 22.76
N LEU A 150 0.36 11.51 22.41
CA LEU A 150 0.83 10.72 21.27
C LEU A 150 0.60 11.48 19.96
N MET A 151 1.32 11.08 18.91
CA MET A 151 1.09 11.55 17.55
C MET A 151 1.21 13.07 17.34
N ARG A 152 2.01 13.74 18.20
CA ARG A 152 2.44 15.14 18.06
C ARG A 152 1.28 16.15 18.02
N GLY A 153 0.79 16.51 19.21
CA GLY A 153 -0.11 17.64 19.40
C GLY A 153 0.60 18.99 19.34
N GLU A 154 0.35 19.74 18.27
CA GLU A 154 0.86 21.10 18.09
C GLU A 154 -0.28 22.01 17.64
N GLY A 155 -0.23 23.30 17.98
CA GLY A 155 -1.10 24.25 17.33
C GLY A 155 -0.50 25.61 17.03
N THR A 156 -0.87 26.16 15.88
CA THR A 156 -0.41 27.49 15.46
C THR A 156 -1.06 28.57 16.30
N ILE A 157 -0.25 29.56 16.67
CA ILE A 157 -0.68 30.67 17.52
C ILE A 157 -1.30 31.79 16.68
N ASP A 158 -0.77 32.03 15.49
CA ASP A 158 -1.18 33.12 14.59
C ASP A 158 -2.15 32.62 13.51
N GLU A 159 -3.33 33.23 13.43
CA GLU A 159 -4.41 32.85 12.51
C GLU A 159 -4.05 33.07 11.03
N LYS A 160 -3.00 33.87 10.72
CA LYS A 160 -2.54 34.04 9.33
C LYS A 160 -2.12 32.72 8.66
N TYR A 161 -1.88 31.68 9.46
CA TYR A 161 -1.51 30.36 9.00
C TYR A 161 -2.70 29.42 8.73
N ASP A 162 -3.92 29.80 9.11
CA ASP A 162 -5.09 28.92 9.00
C ASP A 162 -5.35 28.46 7.56
N ASP A 163 -5.24 29.38 6.61
CA ASP A 163 -5.43 29.14 5.18
C ASP A 163 -4.32 28.29 4.52
N ARG A 164 -3.29 27.95 5.29
CA ARG A 164 -2.15 27.10 4.87
C ARG A 164 -2.32 25.64 5.29
N TYR A 165 -3.32 25.31 6.10
CA TYR A 165 -3.64 23.92 6.43
C TYR A 165 -4.18 23.19 5.21
N TYR A 166 -3.93 21.88 5.14
CA TYR A 166 -4.39 21.05 4.02
C TYR A 166 -5.91 21.13 3.85
N ASP A 167 -6.67 21.00 4.95
CA ASP A 167 -8.13 21.03 4.93
C ASP A 167 -8.69 22.39 4.51
N ALA A 168 -8.05 23.48 4.93
CA ALA A 168 -8.43 24.83 4.51
C ALA A 168 -8.21 25.03 2.99
N GLN A 169 -7.12 24.49 2.45
CA GLN A 169 -6.86 24.56 1.01
C GLN A 169 -7.82 23.65 0.22
N SER A 170 -8.10 22.44 0.71
CA SER A 170 -9.02 21.47 0.08
C SER A 170 -10.46 21.99 0.06
N SER A 171 -10.96 22.50 1.19
CA SER A 171 -12.29 23.12 1.27
C SER A 171 -12.41 24.37 0.40
N ARG A 172 -11.40 25.25 0.39
CA ARG A 172 -11.38 26.42 -0.50
C ARG A 172 -11.39 26.04 -1.99
N SER A 173 -10.70 24.96 -2.37
CA SER A 173 -10.74 24.45 -3.74
C SER A 173 -12.15 23.96 -4.11
N ALA A 174 -12.79 23.19 -3.22
CA ALA A 174 -14.15 22.72 -3.42
C ALA A 174 -15.18 23.86 -3.48
N ALA A 175 -15.11 24.82 -2.56
CA ALA A 175 -15.99 25.99 -2.53
C ALA A 175 -15.88 26.81 -3.82
N ARG A 176 -14.64 27.14 -4.26
CA ARG A 176 -14.42 27.83 -5.52
C ARG A 176 -14.98 27.08 -6.72
N PHE A 177 -14.83 25.76 -6.75
CA PHE A 177 -15.41 24.95 -7.82
C PHE A 177 -16.94 25.07 -7.84
N LEU A 178 -17.61 24.91 -6.70
CA LEU A 178 -19.07 25.00 -6.58
C LEU A 178 -19.60 26.40 -6.95
N GLU A 179 -18.87 27.45 -6.56
CA GLU A 179 -19.20 28.84 -6.89
C GLU A 179 -19.03 29.16 -8.38
N SER A 180 -17.98 28.65 -9.02
CA SER A 180 -17.62 29.03 -10.39
C SER A 180 -18.10 28.06 -11.47
N TYR A 181 -18.55 26.86 -11.13
CA TYR A 181 -18.90 25.84 -12.13
C TYR A 181 -20.18 26.24 -12.87
N ASP A 182 -20.02 26.68 -14.12
CA ASP A 182 -21.09 27.24 -14.94
C ASP A 182 -21.48 26.40 -16.17
N ARG A 183 -20.79 25.28 -16.37
CA ARG A 183 -20.94 24.37 -17.51
C ARG A 183 -22.25 23.57 -17.51
N PRO A 184 -22.71 23.09 -18.69
CA PRO A 184 -23.92 22.28 -18.80
C PRO A 184 -23.74 20.82 -18.35
N GLU A 185 -22.53 20.26 -18.44
CA GLU A 185 -22.30 18.87 -18.02
C GLU A 185 -22.51 18.70 -16.51
N PRO A 186 -23.08 17.59 -16.01
CA PRO A 186 -23.09 17.30 -14.58
C PRO A 186 -21.65 17.11 -14.08
N PHE A 187 -21.38 17.47 -12.83
CA PHE A 187 -20.07 17.26 -12.23
C PHE A 187 -20.04 16.05 -11.29
N TYR A 188 -18.85 15.45 -11.22
CA TYR A 188 -18.43 14.62 -10.09
C TYR A 188 -17.25 15.33 -9.44
N ARG A 189 -17.41 15.77 -8.20
CA ARG A 189 -16.35 16.43 -7.43
C ARG A 189 -16.01 15.57 -6.22
N GLU A 190 -14.77 15.11 -6.16
CA GLU A 190 -14.24 14.45 -4.98
C GLU A 190 -13.35 15.39 -4.16
N VAL A 191 -13.56 15.42 -2.85
CA VAL A 191 -12.89 16.30 -1.89
C VAL A 191 -12.31 15.46 -0.76
N GLY A 192 -10.99 15.34 -0.70
CA GLY A 192 -10.29 14.64 0.36
C GLY A 192 -9.74 15.58 1.42
N PHE A 193 -10.00 15.27 2.68
CA PHE A 193 -9.45 15.96 3.83
C PHE A 193 -8.29 15.17 4.47
N TYR A 194 -7.43 15.89 5.18
CA TYR A 194 -6.30 15.36 5.92
C TYR A 194 -6.72 14.96 7.33
N HIS A 195 -7.41 15.84 8.06
CA HIS A 195 -7.79 15.54 9.43
C HIS A 195 -9.01 14.61 9.51
N PRO A 196 -9.14 13.81 10.59
CA PRO A 196 -8.33 13.82 11.82
C PRO A 196 -7.02 12.99 11.79
N HIS A 197 -6.47 12.63 10.62
CA HIS A 197 -5.16 11.95 10.54
C HIS A 197 -4.04 12.73 11.26
N SER A 198 -3.07 11.96 11.78
CA SER A 198 -1.90 12.49 12.49
C SER A 198 -0.74 12.94 11.59
N PRO A 199 0.17 13.84 12.02
CA PRO A 199 0.21 14.53 13.31
C PRO A 199 -0.94 15.52 13.51
N TYR A 200 -1.41 15.63 14.76
CA TYR A 200 -2.56 16.44 15.12
C TYR A 200 -2.24 17.93 15.22
N ARG A 201 -1.94 18.54 14.08
CA ARG A 201 -1.65 19.97 13.96
C ARG A 201 -2.91 20.72 13.61
N THR A 202 -3.34 21.63 14.49
CA THR A 202 -4.51 22.49 14.26
C THR A 202 -4.22 23.90 14.77
N PRO A 203 -5.00 24.93 14.44
CA PRO A 203 -4.89 26.19 15.16
C PRO A 203 -5.11 26.01 16.68
N VAL A 204 -4.41 26.81 17.50
CA VAL A 204 -4.44 26.74 18.97
C VAL A 204 -5.88 26.76 19.51
N ARG A 205 -6.75 27.59 18.93
CA ARG A 205 -8.14 27.72 19.37
C ARG A 205 -8.89 26.40 19.39
N PHE A 206 -8.63 25.48 18.46
CA PHE A 206 -9.28 24.15 18.45
C PHE A 206 -8.79 23.24 19.57
N LYS A 207 -7.54 23.40 20.01
CA LYS A 207 -6.99 22.66 21.15
C LYS A 207 -7.60 23.18 22.45
N GLU A 208 -7.81 24.50 22.52
CA GLU A 208 -8.31 25.21 23.71
C GLU A 208 -9.83 25.10 23.90
N MET A 209 -10.58 24.60 22.90
CA MET A 209 -11.98 24.20 23.07
C MET A 209 -12.17 23.04 24.06
N TYR A 210 -11.08 22.34 24.37
CA TYR A 210 -11.09 21.09 25.10
C TYR A 210 -10.15 21.17 26.29
N ASP A 211 -10.73 21.06 27.49
CA ASP A 211 -9.95 20.87 28.70
C ASP A 211 -9.46 19.41 28.77
N PRO A 212 -8.15 19.13 28.73
CA PRO A 212 -7.63 17.76 28.85
C PRO A 212 -8.05 17.09 30.17
N GLU A 213 -8.21 17.84 31.27
CA GLU A 213 -8.56 17.26 32.59
C GLU A 213 -10.03 16.84 32.68
N ALA A 214 -10.88 17.36 31.78
CA ALA A 214 -12.28 16.97 31.66
C ALA A 214 -12.47 15.61 30.97
N PHE A 215 -11.45 15.10 30.27
CA PHE A 215 -11.52 13.78 29.66
C PHE A 215 -11.45 12.67 30.72
N ARG A 216 -12.39 11.74 30.66
CA ARG A 216 -12.50 10.56 31.52
C ARG A 216 -12.54 9.30 30.66
N GLN A 217 -11.75 8.29 31.01
CA GLN A 217 -11.89 6.98 30.38
C GLN A 217 -13.29 6.43 30.72
N PRO A 218 -13.97 5.75 29.78
CA PRO A 218 -15.25 5.08 30.04
C PRO A 218 -15.14 4.15 31.26
N GLU A 219 -16.17 4.15 32.11
CA GLU A 219 -16.18 3.34 33.34
C GLU A 219 -16.01 1.84 33.03
N ASP A 220 -16.60 1.39 31.92
CA ASP A 220 -16.54 0.00 31.46
C ASP A 220 -15.10 -0.51 31.28
N TRP A 221 -14.15 0.36 30.92
CA TRP A 221 -12.75 -0.03 30.70
C TRP A 221 -12.06 -0.53 31.98
N ALA A 222 -12.59 -0.20 33.17
CA ALA A 222 -12.06 -0.70 34.44
C ALA A 222 -12.27 -2.22 34.62
N GLY A 223 -13.21 -2.82 33.88
CA GLY A 223 -13.48 -4.26 33.89
C GLY A 223 -12.41 -5.11 33.19
N GLY A 224 -11.47 -4.49 32.47
CA GLY A 224 -10.49 -5.18 31.63
C GLY A 224 -11.05 -5.57 30.26
N TYR A 225 -10.25 -6.33 29.50
CA TYR A 225 -10.57 -6.76 28.14
C TYR A 225 -10.52 -8.29 28.08
N ASP A 226 -11.46 -8.93 27.39
CA ASP A 226 -11.35 -10.35 27.09
C ASP A 226 -10.25 -10.58 26.05
N HIS A 227 -9.13 -11.13 26.51
CA HIS A 227 -7.90 -11.22 25.74
C HIS A 227 -7.94 -12.40 24.77
N ASN A 228 -7.73 -12.12 23.48
CA ASN A 228 -7.38 -13.13 22.50
C ASN A 228 -5.87 -13.06 22.23
N ALA A 229 -5.15 -14.15 22.53
CA ALA A 229 -3.68 -14.17 22.46
C ALA A 229 -3.13 -13.83 21.07
N PHE A 230 -3.80 -14.26 20.01
CA PHE A 230 -3.42 -13.92 18.63
C PHE A 230 -3.61 -12.42 18.39
N ALA A 231 -4.79 -11.89 18.74
CA ALA A 231 -5.11 -10.48 18.58
C ALA A 231 -4.11 -9.58 19.33
N ASP A 232 -3.72 -9.93 20.55
CA ASP A 232 -2.76 -9.14 21.34
C ASP A 232 -1.33 -9.22 20.81
N GLY A 233 -0.91 -10.39 20.32
CA GLY A 233 0.40 -10.56 19.70
C GLY A 233 0.52 -9.85 18.34
N PHE A 234 -0.53 -9.96 17.51
CA PHE A 234 -0.57 -9.43 16.15
C PHE A 234 -0.88 -7.93 16.11
N MET A 235 -1.78 -7.45 16.97
CA MET A 235 -2.22 -6.06 17.02
C MET A 235 -1.76 -5.41 18.33
N ARG A 236 -0.46 -5.17 18.47
CA ARG A 236 0.15 -4.74 19.76
C ARG A 236 -0.41 -3.41 20.29
N GLU A 237 -0.51 -3.33 21.61
CA GLU A 237 -0.79 -2.08 22.33
C GLU A 237 0.27 -1.01 22.03
N ASN A 238 -0.16 0.26 22.05
CA ASN A 238 0.74 1.40 21.78
C ASN A 238 0.48 2.61 22.69
N LEU A 239 -0.34 2.44 23.72
CA LEU A 239 -0.60 3.41 24.76
C LEU A 239 -0.06 2.88 26.09
N ASP A 240 0.79 3.67 26.74
CA ASP A 240 1.15 3.45 28.14
C ASP A 240 -0.03 3.88 29.04
N ASN A 241 -0.83 2.91 29.48
CA ASN A 241 -2.00 3.16 30.30
C ASN A 241 -1.66 3.51 31.77
N SER A 242 -0.38 3.53 32.16
CA SER A 242 0.01 4.06 33.47
C SER A 242 -0.12 5.60 33.55
N SER A 243 -0.23 6.27 32.41
CA SER A 243 -0.31 7.73 32.30
C SER A 243 -1.65 8.21 31.74
N VAL A 244 -2.64 8.41 32.61
CA VAL A 244 -3.95 9.01 32.24
C VAL A 244 -3.75 10.36 31.54
N ALA A 245 -2.79 11.17 31.99
CA ALA A 245 -2.49 12.47 31.38
C ALA A 245 -2.00 12.35 29.93
N LEU A 246 -1.29 11.27 29.57
CA LEU A 246 -0.88 11.00 28.19
C LEU A 246 -2.10 10.70 27.33
N TRP A 247 -2.99 9.83 27.81
CA TRP A 247 -4.26 9.51 27.14
C TRP A 247 -5.13 10.77 26.95
N GLN A 248 -5.39 11.53 28.01
CA GLN A 248 -6.19 12.76 27.99
C GLN A 248 -5.68 13.76 26.92
N LYS A 249 -4.37 14.03 26.91
CA LYS A 249 -3.75 14.93 25.91
C LYS A 249 -3.91 14.39 24.49
N SER A 250 -3.85 13.07 24.31
CA SER A 250 -3.98 12.40 23.02
C SER A 250 -5.41 12.46 22.50
N VAL A 251 -6.41 12.13 23.31
CA VAL A 251 -7.84 12.26 22.93
C VAL A 251 -8.21 13.71 22.65
N ARG A 252 -7.72 14.66 23.46
CA ARG A 252 -7.92 16.09 23.20
C ARG A 252 -7.34 16.54 21.86
N ASN A 253 -6.16 16.02 21.49
CA ASN A 253 -5.59 16.27 20.17
C ASN A 253 -6.45 15.66 19.06
N TYR A 254 -6.91 14.43 19.31
CA TYR A 254 -8.00 13.72 18.65
C TYR A 254 -9.11 14.66 18.18
N PHE A 255 -9.83 15.11 19.20
CA PHE A 255 -11.05 15.89 19.10
C PHE A 255 -10.80 17.24 18.43
N SER A 256 -9.69 17.92 18.75
CA SER A 256 -9.34 19.19 18.10
C SER A 256 -9.14 19.05 16.58
N ALA A 257 -8.55 17.94 16.11
CA ALA A 257 -8.35 17.68 14.68
C ALA A 257 -9.68 17.39 13.99
N PHE A 258 -10.54 16.62 14.66
CA PHE A 258 -11.89 16.31 14.17
C PHE A 258 -12.76 17.57 14.05
N SER A 259 -12.76 18.45 15.05
CA SER A 259 -13.49 19.72 14.98
C SER A 259 -12.90 20.71 13.97
N HIS A 260 -11.58 20.66 13.76
CA HIS A 260 -10.95 21.49 12.73
C HIS A 260 -11.42 21.08 11.33
N VAL A 261 -11.50 19.79 11.02
CA VAL A 261 -12.06 19.35 9.74
C VAL A 261 -13.57 19.61 9.66
N ASP A 262 -14.31 19.52 10.76
CA ASP A 262 -15.74 19.91 10.80
C ASP A 262 -15.96 21.37 10.38
N GLU A 263 -15.10 22.32 10.79
CA GLU A 263 -15.19 23.70 10.31
C GLU A 263 -15.07 23.78 8.78
N HIS A 264 -14.14 23.03 8.19
CA HIS A 264 -13.92 23.02 6.74
C HIS A 264 -15.00 22.26 5.96
N LEU A 265 -15.61 21.24 6.56
CA LEU A 265 -16.82 20.61 6.04
C LEU A 265 -17.97 21.62 5.96
N GLY A 266 -18.15 22.43 7.01
CA GLY A 266 -19.10 23.53 7.03
C GLY A 266 -18.92 24.49 5.87
N ARG A 267 -17.68 24.90 5.58
CA ARG A 267 -17.36 25.79 4.45
C ARG A 267 -17.77 25.19 3.10
N VAL A 268 -17.50 23.90 2.87
CA VAL A 268 -17.90 23.22 1.61
C VAL A 268 -19.41 23.12 1.52
N TRP A 269 -20.08 22.75 2.62
CA TRP A 269 -21.53 22.64 2.67
C TRP A 269 -22.23 23.98 2.44
N ASP A 270 -21.75 25.06 3.06
CA ASP A 270 -22.30 26.41 2.85
C ASP A 270 -22.11 26.89 1.42
N ALA A 271 -20.95 26.62 0.81
CA ALA A 271 -20.72 26.92 -0.60
C ALA A 271 -21.66 26.14 -1.52
N LEU A 272 -21.93 24.86 -1.22
CA LEU A 272 -22.93 24.06 -1.97
C LEU A 272 -24.32 24.67 -1.83
N LYS A 273 -24.79 24.92 -0.61
CA LYS A 273 -26.15 25.45 -0.35
C LYS A 273 -26.36 26.86 -0.92
N ALA A 274 -25.30 27.66 -1.03
CA ALA A 274 -25.33 28.98 -1.67
C ALA A 274 -25.22 28.93 -3.20
N SER A 275 -24.77 27.81 -3.78
CA SER A 275 -24.61 27.66 -5.22
C SER A 275 -25.93 27.32 -5.92
N ARG A 276 -25.97 27.54 -7.25
CA ARG A 276 -27.07 27.09 -8.11
C ARG A 276 -27.22 25.56 -8.20
N HIS A 277 -26.29 24.82 -7.61
CA HIS A 277 -26.23 23.36 -7.66
C HIS A 277 -26.87 22.67 -6.45
N ALA A 278 -27.30 23.43 -5.43
CA ALA A 278 -27.79 22.91 -4.15
C ALA A 278 -28.88 21.84 -4.32
N ASP A 279 -29.91 22.12 -5.12
CA ASP A 279 -31.08 21.25 -5.27
C ASP A 279 -30.87 20.08 -6.25
N ASN A 280 -29.69 20.01 -6.88
CA ASN A 280 -29.36 18.99 -7.87
C ASN A 280 -28.09 18.18 -7.53
N THR A 281 -27.54 18.31 -6.33
CA THR A 281 -26.29 17.63 -5.95
C THR A 281 -26.54 16.59 -4.87
N ILE A 282 -26.19 15.33 -5.16
CA ILE A 282 -26.06 14.28 -4.16
C ILE A 282 -24.74 14.50 -3.43
N VAL A 283 -24.76 14.52 -2.10
CA VAL A 283 -23.54 14.57 -1.28
C VAL A 283 -23.36 13.23 -0.59
N ILE A 284 -22.16 12.66 -0.71
CA ILE A 284 -21.76 11.46 0.02
C ILE A 284 -20.54 11.83 0.86
N LEU A 285 -20.62 11.71 2.18
CA LEU A 285 -19.51 11.92 3.10
C LEU A 285 -19.11 10.58 3.71
N LEU A 286 -17.82 10.25 3.70
CA LEU A 286 -17.29 9.03 4.29
C LEU A 286 -15.94 9.25 5.01
N ALA A 287 -15.51 8.28 5.80
CA ALA A 287 -14.10 8.10 6.17
C ALA A 287 -13.56 6.80 5.56
N ASP A 288 -12.26 6.73 5.32
CA ASP A 288 -11.62 5.52 4.79
C ASP A 288 -11.54 4.38 5.82
N HIS A 289 -11.32 4.68 7.09
CA HIS A 289 -11.44 3.74 8.20
C HIS A 289 -11.64 4.48 9.54
N GLY A 290 -11.94 3.73 10.59
CA GLY A 290 -12.14 4.25 11.94
C GLY A 290 -10.83 4.54 12.69
N TYR A 291 -10.92 4.68 14.00
CA TYR A 291 -9.80 5.06 14.86
C TYR A 291 -10.03 4.65 16.31
N HIS A 292 -9.02 4.03 16.95
CA HIS A 292 -8.96 3.78 18.39
C HIS A 292 -8.57 5.04 19.16
N PRO A 293 -9.41 5.57 20.07
CA PRO A 293 -9.08 6.74 20.90
C PRO A 293 -8.53 6.36 22.29
N GLY A 294 -7.92 5.18 22.43
CA GLY A 294 -7.34 4.69 23.69
C GLY A 294 -7.98 3.42 24.23
N ASP A 295 -9.08 2.95 23.64
CA ASP A 295 -9.68 1.67 24.00
C ASP A 295 -8.67 0.54 23.78
N LYS A 296 -8.73 -0.50 24.63
CA LYS A 296 -7.81 -1.64 24.57
C LYS A 296 -6.35 -1.20 24.55
N ASN A 297 -6.01 -0.09 25.23
CA ASN A 297 -4.68 0.52 25.28
C ASN A 297 -4.08 0.84 23.88
N ARG A 298 -4.91 1.28 22.94
CA ARG A 298 -4.50 1.51 21.55
C ARG A 298 -4.93 2.88 21.04
N PHE A 299 -4.07 3.47 20.22
CA PHE A 299 -4.38 4.56 19.30
C PHE A 299 -4.19 4.06 17.86
N ARG A 300 -4.85 4.71 16.90
CA ARG A 300 -4.77 4.43 15.43
C ARG A 300 -5.71 3.33 14.95
N LYS A 301 -5.33 2.63 13.89
CA LYS A 301 -6.12 1.63 13.17
C LYS A 301 -5.44 0.25 13.27
N TYR A 302 -5.56 -0.61 12.27
CA TYR A 302 -4.94 -1.96 12.21
C TYR A 302 -5.63 -3.04 13.06
N THR A 303 -6.94 -2.94 13.28
CA THR A 303 -7.70 -3.99 13.99
C THR A 303 -9.04 -4.26 13.33
N LEU A 304 -9.58 -5.46 13.56
CA LEU A 304 -10.91 -5.85 13.07
C LEU A 304 -12.05 -5.44 14.02
N TRP A 305 -11.74 -4.73 15.11
CA TRP A 305 -12.71 -4.26 16.07
C TRP A 305 -13.51 -3.06 15.55
N GLU A 306 -14.67 -2.84 16.16
CA GLU A 306 -15.63 -1.81 15.78
C GLU A 306 -15.03 -0.40 15.64
N GLU A 307 -14.09 -0.03 16.50
CA GLU A 307 -13.49 1.30 16.56
C GLU A 307 -12.66 1.62 15.31
N ALA A 308 -11.93 0.64 14.77
CA ALA A 308 -11.10 0.79 13.58
C ALA A 308 -11.83 0.43 12.27
N ALA A 309 -12.80 -0.49 12.32
CA ALA A 309 -13.56 -0.91 11.15
C ALA A 309 -14.74 0.03 10.82
N GLY A 310 -15.40 0.58 11.84
CA GLY A 310 -16.59 1.41 11.70
C GLY A 310 -16.28 2.84 11.27
N VAL A 311 -16.98 3.31 10.24
CA VAL A 311 -16.79 4.64 9.64
C VAL A 311 -18.10 5.42 9.59
N PRO A 312 -18.06 6.76 9.57
CA PRO A 312 -19.22 7.53 9.20
C PRO A 312 -19.48 7.40 7.70
N VAL A 313 -20.72 7.12 7.31
CA VAL A 313 -21.21 7.33 5.95
C VAL A 313 -22.50 8.15 6.03
N ILE A 314 -22.56 9.26 5.30
CA ILE A 314 -23.71 10.16 5.26
C ILE A 314 -24.06 10.43 3.79
N VAL A 315 -25.34 10.28 3.43
CA VAL A 315 -25.84 10.59 2.09
C VAL A 315 -26.92 11.66 2.17
N HIS A 316 -26.65 12.80 1.55
CA HIS A 316 -27.63 13.85 1.29
C HIS A 316 -28.18 13.68 -0.12
N ASP A 317 -29.48 13.44 -0.20
CA ASP A 317 -30.24 13.53 -1.44
C ASP A 317 -31.20 14.71 -1.29
N PRO A 318 -31.09 15.78 -2.12
CA PRO A 318 -31.91 16.98 -1.98
C PRO A 318 -33.40 16.72 -2.27
N SER A 319 -33.77 15.56 -2.80
CA SER A 319 -35.17 15.15 -2.96
C SER A 319 -35.77 14.55 -1.67
N GLN A 320 -34.95 14.18 -0.70
CA GLN A 320 -35.37 13.66 0.59
C GLN A 320 -35.51 14.82 1.59
N THR A 321 -36.40 14.63 2.58
CA THR A 321 -36.64 15.66 3.61
C THR A 321 -36.30 15.12 5.00
N GLY A 322 -35.56 15.92 5.76
CA GLY A 322 -35.19 15.62 7.15
C GLY A 322 -34.06 14.58 7.29
N GLY A 323 -33.48 14.55 8.48
CA GLY A 323 -32.43 13.62 8.85
C GLY A 323 -32.99 12.23 9.18
N ARG A 324 -32.25 11.19 8.79
CA ARG A 324 -32.61 9.80 9.07
C ARG A 324 -31.38 8.99 9.47
N VAL A 325 -31.60 8.00 10.32
CA VAL A 325 -30.57 7.03 10.73
C VAL A 325 -30.89 5.67 10.12
N VAL A 326 -29.90 5.05 9.48
CA VAL A 326 -29.95 3.68 8.99
C VAL A 326 -28.94 2.84 9.77
N GLU A 327 -29.41 1.74 10.34
CA GLU A 327 -28.59 0.82 11.16
C GLU A 327 -28.26 -0.48 10.45
N ASP A 328 -28.86 -0.72 9.28
CA ASP A 328 -28.56 -1.84 8.38
C ASP A 328 -27.08 -1.78 7.96
N PRO A 329 -26.32 -2.87 8.06
CA PRO A 329 -24.90 -2.87 7.72
C PRO A 329 -24.65 -2.51 6.24
N VAL A 330 -23.72 -1.58 6.00
CA VAL A 330 -23.26 -1.19 4.66
C VAL A 330 -21.74 -1.22 4.55
N ALA A 331 -21.22 -1.45 3.35
CA ALA A 331 -19.80 -1.52 3.05
C ALA A 331 -19.34 -0.24 2.35
N LEU A 332 -18.09 0.22 2.56
CA LEU A 332 -17.54 1.26 1.70
C LEU A 332 -17.50 0.85 0.21
N LEU A 333 -17.36 -0.45 -0.09
CA LEU A 333 -17.53 -1.00 -1.44
C LEU A 333 -18.87 -0.65 -2.11
N ASP A 334 -19.90 -0.31 -1.34
CA ASP A 334 -21.20 0.10 -1.87
C ASP A 334 -21.19 1.51 -2.47
N ILE A 335 -20.19 2.33 -2.15
CA ILE A 335 -20.14 3.75 -2.53
C ILE A 335 -20.03 3.92 -4.05
N GLY A 336 -19.15 3.18 -4.71
CA GLY A 336 -19.01 3.21 -6.17
C GLY A 336 -20.32 2.88 -6.91
N PRO A 337 -20.97 1.73 -6.62
CA PRO A 337 -22.30 1.40 -7.13
C PRO A 337 -23.36 2.47 -6.85
N THR A 338 -23.35 3.06 -5.66
CA THR A 338 -24.30 4.11 -5.27
C THR A 338 -24.10 5.39 -6.07
N VAL A 339 -22.85 5.81 -6.26
CA VAL A 339 -22.49 6.95 -7.11
C VAL A 339 -23.00 6.75 -8.54
N LEU A 340 -22.77 5.55 -9.10
CA LEU A 340 -23.21 5.23 -10.46
C LEU A 340 -24.74 5.15 -10.60
N ASP A 341 -25.43 4.61 -9.59
CA ASP A 341 -26.91 4.58 -9.53
C ASP A 341 -27.51 6.00 -9.54
N TYR A 342 -27.07 6.87 -8.62
CA TYR A 342 -27.53 8.28 -8.61
C TYR A 342 -27.21 9.02 -9.91
N ALA A 343 -26.10 8.67 -10.55
CA ALA A 343 -25.69 9.24 -11.82
C ALA A 343 -26.47 8.67 -13.03
N GLY A 344 -27.29 7.62 -12.85
CA GLY A 344 -27.97 6.91 -13.94
C GLY A 344 -27.01 6.13 -14.85
N CYS A 345 -25.82 5.79 -14.35
CA CYS A 345 -24.77 5.08 -15.07
C CYS A 345 -24.84 3.57 -14.81
N PRO A 346 -24.39 2.72 -15.75
CA PRO A 346 -24.21 1.30 -15.49
C PRO A 346 -23.25 1.07 -14.32
N SER A 347 -23.56 0.08 -13.47
CA SER A 347 -22.67 -0.34 -12.37
C SER A 347 -21.35 -0.93 -12.89
N LEU A 348 -20.41 -1.20 -11.98
CA LEU A 348 -19.20 -1.98 -12.26
C LEU A 348 -19.55 -3.47 -12.24
N ASP A 349 -19.23 -4.22 -13.29
CA ASP A 349 -19.57 -5.65 -13.38
C ASP A 349 -18.79 -6.54 -12.40
N HIS A 350 -17.66 -6.04 -11.89
CA HIS A 350 -16.71 -6.80 -11.06
C HIS A 350 -16.80 -6.50 -9.55
N THR A 351 -17.75 -5.68 -9.12
CA THR A 351 -17.88 -5.29 -7.69
C THR A 351 -18.82 -6.20 -6.91
N ALA A 352 -18.43 -6.51 -5.67
CA ALA A 352 -19.32 -7.15 -4.68
C ALA A 352 -20.22 -6.12 -3.95
N GLY A 353 -19.95 -4.83 -4.12
CA GLY A 353 -20.77 -3.77 -3.55
C GLY A 353 -22.11 -3.62 -4.26
N ARG A 354 -23.09 -3.06 -3.57
CA ARG A 354 -24.43 -2.76 -4.10
C ARG A 354 -24.83 -1.34 -3.77
N SER A 355 -25.68 -0.72 -4.59
CA SER A 355 -26.18 0.62 -4.30
C SER A 355 -26.93 0.63 -2.96
N ILE A 356 -26.62 1.60 -2.10
CA ILE A 356 -27.33 1.86 -0.83
C ILE A 356 -28.43 2.92 -1.00
N ARG A 357 -28.69 3.38 -2.22
CA ARG A 357 -29.79 4.31 -2.52
C ARG A 357 -31.17 3.80 -2.04
N PRO A 358 -31.55 2.51 -2.20
CA PRO A 358 -32.83 2.03 -1.66
C PRO A 358 -32.92 2.23 -0.14
N LEU A 359 -31.81 2.03 0.58
CA LEU A 359 -31.75 2.31 2.01
C LEU A 359 -31.93 3.81 2.28
N VAL A 360 -31.39 4.70 1.44
CA VAL A 360 -31.64 6.16 1.49
C VAL A 360 -33.13 6.52 1.30
N GLU A 361 -33.86 5.72 0.52
CA GLU A 361 -35.26 5.98 0.16
C GLU A 361 -36.29 5.36 1.11
N GLY A 362 -35.87 4.48 2.03
CA GLY A 362 -36.79 3.91 3.03
C GLY A 362 -36.64 2.41 3.26
N ASP A 363 -35.97 1.71 2.35
CA ASP A 363 -35.85 0.26 2.40
C ASP A 363 -34.94 -0.19 3.56
N ARG A 364 -35.06 -1.48 3.91
CA ARG A 364 -34.31 -2.14 4.97
C ARG A 364 -33.67 -3.42 4.44
N ASP A 365 -32.50 -3.76 4.97
CA ASP A 365 -31.79 -5.00 4.69
C ASP A 365 -31.15 -5.54 5.98
N THR A 366 -32.02 -5.97 6.90
CA THR A 366 -31.63 -6.31 8.27
C THR A 366 -30.83 -7.60 8.40
N ASP A 367 -30.85 -8.47 7.37
CA ASP A 367 -30.06 -9.71 7.37
C ASP A 367 -28.68 -9.56 6.71
N ARG A 368 -28.40 -8.39 6.11
CA ARG A 368 -27.10 -8.13 5.50
C ARG A 368 -25.98 -8.23 6.52
N ALA A 369 -24.93 -8.94 6.12
CA ALA A 369 -23.65 -8.92 6.80
C ALA A 369 -22.60 -8.21 5.92
N VAL A 370 -21.68 -7.49 6.56
CA VAL A 370 -20.61 -6.75 5.88
C VAL A 370 -19.25 -7.16 6.44
N PRO A 371 -18.29 -7.56 5.60
CA PRO A 371 -16.98 -7.97 6.06
C PRO A 371 -15.98 -6.81 6.14
N THR A 372 -15.05 -6.94 7.07
CA THR A 372 -13.79 -6.20 7.17
C THR A 372 -12.67 -7.22 7.23
N PHE A 373 -11.60 -6.99 6.48
CA PHE A 373 -10.47 -7.90 6.33
C PHE A 373 -9.20 -7.27 6.88
N PHE A 374 -8.31 -8.13 7.38
CA PHE A 374 -6.98 -7.72 7.80
C PHE A 374 -6.03 -8.91 7.65
N TYR A 375 -5.25 -8.89 6.57
CA TYR A 375 -4.45 -10.04 6.12
C TYR A 375 -5.30 -11.31 6.01
N GLY A 376 -4.96 -12.38 6.76
CA GLY A 376 -5.74 -13.61 6.81
C GLY A 376 -6.85 -13.63 7.82
N SER A 377 -7.21 -12.49 8.39
CA SER A 377 -8.27 -12.41 9.37
C SER A 377 -9.46 -11.69 8.75
N ALA A 378 -10.66 -12.10 9.13
CA ALA A 378 -11.89 -11.49 8.68
C ALA A 378 -12.82 -11.29 9.87
N GLY A 379 -13.55 -10.17 9.86
CA GLY A 379 -14.66 -9.94 10.76
C GLY A 379 -15.89 -9.49 9.99
N ILE A 380 -17.07 -9.86 10.47
CA ILE A 380 -18.34 -9.37 9.92
C ILE A 380 -19.08 -8.52 10.95
N ARG A 381 -19.78 -7.51 10.45
CA ARG A 381 -20.91 -6.90 11.13
C ARG A 381 -22.21 -7.54 10.63
N TRP A 382 -23.00 -8.16 11.50
CA TRP A 382 -24.31 -8.75 11.17
C TRP A 382 -25.33 -8.46 12.28
N GLY A 383 -26.44 -7.79 11.95
CA GLY A 383 -27.49 -7.44 12.93
C GLY A 383 -26.95 -6.49 14.01
N LYS A 384 -26.68 -6.99 15.22
CA LYS A 384 -25.96 -6.29 16.31
C LYS A 384 -24.59 -6.87 16.66
N TYR A 385 -24.24 -7.98 16.01
CA TYR A 385 -23.02 -8.71 16.31
C TYR A 385 -21.83 -8.22 15.49
N ARG A 386 -20.67 -8.23 16.14
CA ARG A 386 -19.34 -8.24 15.51
C ARG A 386 -18.75 -9.62 15.73
N TYR A 387 -18.53 -10.37 14.67
CA TYR A 387 -17.88 -11.68 14.73
C TYR A 387 -16.55 -11.62 13.99
N ILE A 388 -15.47 -12.04 14.63
CA ILE A 388 -14.10 -12.01 14.09
C ILE A 388 -13.55 -13.43 14.10
N ARG A 389 -12.93 -13.82 13.00
CA ARG A 389 -12.14 -15.04 12.85
C ARG A 389 -10.74 -14.65 12.41
N TYR A 390 -9.76 -15.04 13.22
CA TYR A 390 -8.36 -14.80 12.93
C TYR A 390 -7.76 -15.94 12.08
N GLN A 391 -6.61 -15.68 11.50
CA GLN A 391 -5.91 -16.61 10.62
C GLN A 391 -5.47 -17.91 11.33
N ASP A 392 -5.25 -17.86 12.65
CA ASP A 392 -4.96 -19.04 13.49
C ASP A 392 -6.22 -19.87 13.84
N GLY A 393 -7.39 -19.44 13.37
CA GLY A 393 -8.68 -20.06 13.64
C GLY A 393 -9.34 -19.64 14.94
N SER A 394 -8.65 -18.86 15.79
CA SER A 394 -9.29 -18.27 16.96
C SER A 394 -10.38 -17.29 16.55
N CYS A 395 -11.37 -17.12 17.40
CA CYS A 395 -12.55 -16.32 17.11
C CYS A 395 -12.83 -15.36 18.26
N GLN A 396 -13.52 -14.27 17.96
CA GLN A 396 -14.15 -13.38 18.93
C GLN A 396 -15.55 -13.01 18.46
N LEU A 397 -16.48 -12.80 19.39
CA LEU A 397 -17.87 -12.47 19.12
C LEU A 397 -18.37 -11.45 20.14
N TYR A 398 -18.90 -10.32 19.67
CA TYR A 398 -19.37 -9.24 20.53
C TYR A 398 -20.79 -8.80 20.15
N ASP A 399 -21.56 -8.37 21.15
CA ASP A 399 -22.86 -7.70 20.97
C ASP A 399 -22.69 -6.19 21.13
N LEU A 400 -22.68 -5.46 20.01
CA LEU A 400 -22.37 -4.04 19.98
C LEU A 400 -23.48 -3.14 20.54
N GLU A 401 -24.70 -3.66 20.75
CA GLU A 401 -25.76 -2.87 21.39
C GLU A 401 -25.54 -2.74 22.90
N THR A 402 -24.95 -3.78 23.51
CA THR A 402 -24.75 -3.84 24.98
C THR A 402 -23.30 -3.70 25.39
N ASP A 403 -22.37 -3.86 24.45
CA ASP A 403 -20.92 -3.83 24.67
C ASP A 403 -20.23 -3.04 23.54
N LEU A 404 -20.37 -1.71 23.58
CA LEU A 404 -19.78 -0.80 22.60
C LEU A 404 -18.25 -0.98 22.48
N TRP A 405 -17.59 -1.27 23.61
CA TRP A 405 -16.14 -1.38 23.70
C TRP A 405 -15.62 -2.80 23.46
N GLN A 406 -16.51 -3.78 23.18
CA GLN A 406 -16.16 -5.17 22.90
C GLN A 406 -15.27 -5.76 24.01
N LEU A 407 -15.70 -5.61 25.26
CA LEU A 407 -14.97 -6.08 26.44
C LEU A 407 -15.28 -7.52 26.81
N ARG A 408 -16.42 -8.06 26.35
CA ARG A 408 -16.90 -9.39 26.71
C ARG A 408 -17.04 -10.27 25.47
N ASP A 409 -16.15 -11.25 25.31
CA ASP A 409 -16.26 -12.21 24.22
C ASP A 409 -17.38 -13.23 24.52
N LEU A 410 -18.30 -13.35 23.56
CA LEU A 410 -19.42 -14.29 23.56
C LEU A 410 -19.11 -15.56 22.77
N SER A 411 -17.89 -15.73 22.25
CA SER A 411 -17.51 -16.86 21.38
C SER A 411 -17.62 -18.23 22.08
N ALA A 412 -17.66 -18.27 23.41
CA ALA A 412 -17.95 -19.47 24.19
C ALA A 412 -19.39 -20.00 23.98
N ASP A 413 -20.34 -19.16 23.58
CA ASP A 413 -21.67 -19.60 23.13
C ASP A 413 -21.53 -20.32 21.77
N THR A 414 -21.56 -21.65 21.82
CA THR A 414 -21.31 -22.47 20.63
C THR A 414 -22.40 -22.31 19.57
N GLU A 415 -23.67 -22.15 19.95
CA GLU A 415 -24.76 -22.03 18.99
C GLU A 415 -24.69 -20.67 18.28
N LEU A 416 -24.53 -19.58 19.04
CA LEU A 416 -24.43 -18.25 18.46
C LEU A 416 -23.16 -18.11 17.62
N ARG A 417 -22.00 -18.61 18.12
CA ARG A 417 -20.75 -18.64 17.36
C ARG A 417 -20.92 -19.38 16.05
N GLN A 418 -21.53 -20.57 16.03
CA GLN A 418 -21.73 -21.33 14.79
C GLN A 418 -22.59 -20.58 13.77
N LYS A 419 -23.65 -19.89 14.20
CA LYS A 419 -24.49 -19.06 13.32
C LYS A 419 -23.70 -17.90 12.71
N CYS A 420 -23.00 -17.13 13.54
CA CYS A 420 -22.17 -16.01 13.07
C CYS A 420 -21.02 -16.50 12.18
N HIS A 421 -20.45 -17.66 12.48
CA HIS A 421 -19.40 -18.26 11.69
C HIS A 421 -19.87 -18.69 10.30
N ALA A 422 -21.02 -19.37 10.21
CA ALA A 422 -21.62 -19.73 8.93
C ALA A 422 -21.91 -18.47 8.09
N LYS A 423 -22.47 -17.42 8.71
CA LYS A 423 -22.70 -16.12 8.06
C LYS A 423 -21.39 -15.49 7.59
N LEU A 424 -20.32 -15.57 8.39
CA LEU A 424 -19.00 -15.04 8.01
C LEU A 424 -18.44 -15.76 6.78
N ILE A 425 -18.53 -17.10 6.71
CA ILE A 425 -18.08 -17.86 5.53
C ILE A 425 -18.89 -17.46 4.29
N GLU A 426 -20.22 -17.38 4.40
CA GLU A 426 -21.11 -16.93 3.32
C GLU A 426 -20.71 -15.54 2.82
N THR A 427 -20.62 -14.57 3.73
CA THR A 427 -20.28 -13.18 3.42
C THR A 427 -18.87 -13.05 2.85
N CYS A 428 -17.88 -13.74 3.39
CA CYS A 428 -16.53 -13.70 2.82
C CYS A 428 -16.54 -14.20 1.36
N ARG A 429 -17.28 -15.27 1.07
CA ARG A 429 -17.41 -15.83 -0.29
C ARG A 429 -18.03 -14.83 -1.26
N GLU A 430 -19.05 -14.09 -0.83
CA GLU A 430 -19.67 -13.03 -1.65
C GLU A 430 -18.67 -11.93 -2.03
N TYR A 431 -17.69 -11.64 -1.16
CA TYR A 431 -16.65 -10.64 -1.38
C TYR A 431 -15.37 -11.24 -1.97
N GLY A 432 -15.44 -12.46 -2.52
CA GLY A 432 -14.34 -13.11 -3.22
C GLY A 432 -13.29 -13.76 -2.33
N MET A 433 -13.57 -13.97 -1.04
CA MET A 433 -12.71 -14.72 -0.12
C MET A 433 -13.40 -16.00 0.38
N GLU A 434 -12.94 -17.17 -0.05
CA GLU A 434 -13.39 -18.43 0.53
C GLU A 434 -12.55 -18.76 1.77
N ILE A 435 -13.19 -19.29 2.81
CA ILE A 435 -12.51 -19.83 3.97
C ILE A 435 -12.62 -21.35 3.88
N CYS A 436 -11.50 -22.03 3.70
CA CYS A 436 -11.43 -23.49 3.67
C CYS A 436 -11.32 -24.01 5.10
N GLU A 437 -12.29 -24.83 5.50
CA GLU A 437 -12.19 -25.60 6.74
C GLU A 437 -11.88 -27.06 6.37
N GLU A 438 -10.79 -27.61 6.90
CA GLU A 438 -10.65 -29.06 6.98
C GLU A 438 -11.65 -29.53 8.04
N GLY A 439 -12.66 -30.28 7.60
CA GLY A 439 -13.98 -30.36 8.27
C GLY A 439 -13.97 -30.48 9.79
N THR A 440 -14.76 -29.65 10.48
CA THR A 440 -15.09 -29.73 11.92
C THR A 440 -13.92 -29.98 12.89
N GLY A 441 -12.68 -29.67 12.49
CA GLY A 441 -11.46 -29.88 13.29
C GLY A 441 -11.13 -28.71 14.23
N PRO A 442 -10.28 -28.92 15.26
CA PRO A 442 -9.88 -27.90 16.22
C PRO A 442 -9.01 -26.80 15.57
N THR A 443 -8.80 -25.71 16.32
CA THR A 443 -7.98 -24.53 15.94
C THR A 443 -6.61 -24.91 15.36
N GLY A 444 -6.29 -24.33 14.20
CA GLY A 444 -5.04 -24.48 13.44
C GLY A 444 -5.00 -23.48 12.27
N PRO A 445 -3.86 -23.31 11.58
CA PRO A 445 -3.74 -22.36 10.46
C PRO A 445 -4.75 -22.70 9.37
N ASN A 446 -5.63 -21.74 9.08
CA ASN A 446 -6.68 -21.92 8.08
C ASN A 446 -6.24 -21.42 6.71
N ALA A 447 -6.88 -21.97 5.68
CA ALA A 447 -6.61 -21.57 4.32
C ALA A 447 -7.71 -20.68 3.73
N PHE A 448 -7.29 -19.68 2.98
CA PHE A 448 -8.12 -18.61 2.41
C PHE A 448 -7.99 -18.62 0.90
N ILE A 449 -9.08 -18.78 0.17
CA ILE A 449 -9.07 -18.70 -1.29
C ILE A 449 -9.44 -17.29 -1.69
N SER A 450 -8.59 -16.61 -2.46
CA SER A 450 -9.02 -15.41 -3.16
C SER A 450 -9.50 -15.80 -4.57
N GLY A 451 -10.78 -15.54 -4.84
CA GLY A 451 -11.35 -15.64 -6.18
C GLY A 451 -11.22 -14.31 -6.92
N ALA A 452 -10.33 -14.23 -7.91
CA ALA A 452 -10.35 -13.14 -8.88
C ALA A 452 -11.47 -13.40 -9.91
N THR A 453 -12.70 -13.06 -9.56
CA THR A 453 -13.81 -12.98 -10.54
C THR A 453 -14.05 -11.52 -10.86
N GLY A 454 -13.28 -10.97 -11.81
CA GLY A 454 -13.59 -9.66 -12.37
C GLY A 454 -12.40 -8.70 -12.41
N ALA A 455 -11.77 -8.69 -13.58
CA ALA A 455 -10.90 -7.69 -14.17
C ALA A 455 -10.11 -8.44 -15.23
N ASP A 456 -9.90 -7.86 -16.39
CA ASP A 456 -9.06 -8.43 -17.44
C ASP A 456 -7.57 -8.28 -17.02
N VAL A 457 -7.20 -8.99 -15.95
CA VAL A 457 -5.84 -9.30 -15.51
C VAL A 457 -5.50 -10.62 -16.17
N GLY A 458 -4.94 -10.55 -17.37
CA GLY A 458 -4.53 -11.70 -18.15
C GLY A 458 -3.74 -12.69 -17.28
N HIS A 459 -4.35 -13.86 -17.04
CA HIS A 459 -3.76 -15.03 -16.39
C HIS A 459 -3.58 -15.03 -14.86
N ARG A 460 -4.59 -14.67 -14.06
CA ARG A 460 -4.65 -15.11 -12.64
C ARG A 460 -6.00 -15.76 -12.32
N SER A 461 -6.08 -17.08 -12.53
CA SER A 461 -7.12 -17.93 -11.92
C SER A 461 -7.12 -17.72 -10.40
N GLY A 462 -8.27 -17.75 -9.73
CA GLY A 462 -8.35 -17.64 -8.26
C GLY A 462 -7.35 -18.56 -7.57
N ASP A 463 -6.32 -17.97 -6.97
CA ASP A 463 -5.24 -18.70 -6.34
C ASP A 463 -5.59 -18.90 -4.86
N MET A 464 -5.60 -20.15 -4.42
CA MET A 464 -5.90 -20.45 -3.02
C MET A 464 -4.67 -20.16 -2.15
N GLY A 465 -4.85 -19.39 -1.08
CA GLY A 465 -3.82 -19.00 -0.12
C GLY A 465 -3.92 -19.77 1.20
N ALA A 466 -2.83 -19.90 1.96
CA ALA A 466 -2.87 -20.31 3.37
C ALA A 466 -2.07 -19.32 4.22
N ILE A 467 -2.45 -19.08 5.48
CA ILE A 467 -1.75 -18.12 6.35
C ILE A 467 -1.25 -18.82 7.60
N SER A 468 0.04 -18.66 7.92
CA SER A 468 0.65 -19.19 9.15
C SER A 468 1.49 -18.15 9.89
N ASP A 469 1.71 -18.42 11.18
CA ASP A 469 2.79 -17.81 11.95
C ASP A 469 4.01 -18.73 11.88
N GLY A 470 5.12 -18.26 11.28
CA GLY A 470 6.36 -19.04 11.13
C GLY A 470 6.54 -19.78 9.80
N ALA A 471 7.14 -20.98 9.86
CA ALA A 471 7.60 -21.72 8.69
C ALA A 471 6.45 -22.23 7.81
N LEU A 472 6.75 -22.39 6.52
CA LEU A 472 5.84 -22.99 5.55
C LEU A 472 5.70 -24.49 5.86
N PRO A 473 4.48 -25.06 5.90
CA PRO A 473 4.33 -26.50 6.08
C PRO A 473 4.90 -27.27 4.86
N ASP A 474 5.66 -28.34 5.11
CA ASP A 474 6.30 -29.17 4.07
C ASP A 474 5.29 -29.72 3.04
N THR A 475 4.06 -29.94 3.49
CA THR A 475 2.92 -30.30 2.64
C THR A 475 1.87 -29.21 2.79
N PRO A 476 1.47 -28.53 1.69
CA PRO A 476 0.36 -27.59 1.76
C PRO A 476 -0.86 -28.40 2.18
N PRO A 477 -1.68 -27.92 3.14
CA PRO A 477 -2.78 -28.70 3.70
C PRO A 477 -3.71 -29.28 2.63
N THR A 478 -3.77 -28.63 1.45
CA THR A 478 -4.32 -29.22 0.24
C THR A 478 -3.50 -28.89 -1.01
N PRO A 479 -3.48 -29.77 -2.04
CA PRO A 479 -2.85 -29.49 -3.34
C PRO A 479 -3.53 -28.35 -4.14
N ARG A 480 -4.55 -27.70 -3.56
CA ARG A 480 -5.22 -26.54 -4.17
C ARG A 480 -4.60 -25.20 -3.74
N PHE A 481 -3.81 -25.15 -2.65
CA PHE A 481 -3.14 -23.93 -2.18
C PHE A 481 -1.93 -23.58 -3.06
N ARG A 482 -2.00 -22.42 -3.72
CA ARG A 482 -0.98 -21.86 -4.61
C ARG A 482 -0.29 -20.61 -4.05
N ARG A 483 -0.81 -20.02 -2.97
CA ARG A 483 -0.19 -18.91 -2.25
C ARG A 483 -0.06 -19.25 -0.76
N HIS A 484 0.92 -18.67 -0.10
CA HIS A 484 1.07 -18.76 1.34
C HIS A 484 1.51 -17.41 1.90
N PHE A 485 0.87 -16.97 2.99
CA PHE A 485 1.21 -15.74 3.68
C PHE A 485 1.78 -16.13 5.05
N ALA A 486 3.09 -15.95 5.21
CA ALA A 486 3.74 -16.16 6.48
C ALA A 486 3.82 -14.84 7.24
N THR A 487 3.57 -14.88 8.55
CA THR A 487 3.91 -13.78 9.46
C THR A 487 5.19 -14.13 10.22
N GLN A 488 6.07 -13.15 10.43
CA GLN A 488 7.30 -13.30 11.20
C GLN A 488 7.43 -12.16 12.20
N SER A 489 7.74 -12.50 13.46
CA SER A 489 7.82 -11.55 14.56
C SER A 489 9.24 -11.06 14.89
N ASN A 490 10.29 -11.69 14.32
CA ASN A 490 11.72 -11.36 14.43
C ASN A 490 12.44 -11.71 13.12
N ASP A 491 13.73 -11.38 12.99
CA ASP A 491 14.60 -11.92 11.92
C ASP A 491 14.35 -13.43 11.77
N GLY A 492 14.03 -13.85 10.56
CA GLY A 492 13.56 -15.20 10.32
C GLY A 492 14.12 -15.80 9.05
N PHE A 493 14.16 -17.12 9.05
CA PHE A 493 14.59 -17.95 7.95
C PHE A 493 13.40 -18.79 7.47
N MET A 494 13.11 -18.73 6.18
CA MET A 494 11.99 -19.41 5.55
C MET A 494 12.50 -20.41 4.50
N PRO A 495 12.61 -21.70 4.83
CA PRO A 495 12.84 -22.72 3.81
C PRO A 495 11.56 -22.90 2.97
N LEU A 496 11.71 -22.98 1.64
CA LEU A 496 10.62 -23.28 0.74
C LEU A 496 10.33 -24.79 0.75
N PRO A 497 9.07 -25.22 0.99
CA PRO A 497 8.67 -26.60 0.79
C PRO A 497 8.79 -27.00 -0.67
N GLU A 498 9.04 -28.28 -0.94
CA GLU A 498 9.16 -28.81 -2.31
C GLU A 498 7.93 -28.53 -3.21
N SER A 499 6.76 -28.27 -2.62
CA SER A 499 5.52 -28.01 -3.33
C SER A 499 5.35 -26.56 -3.80
N MET A 500 6.13 -25.61 -3.30
CA MET A 500 5.98 -24.18 -3.62
C MET A 500 6.92 -23.74 -4.74
N ARG A 501 6.46 -22.85 -5.60
CA ARG A 501 7.26 -22.30 -6.71
C ARG A 501 7.29 -20.78 -6.72
N GLY A 502 6.68 -20.13 -5.74
CA GLY A 502 6.47 -18.69 -5.75
C GLY A 502 6.38 -18.12 -4.34
N VAL A 503 7.06 -17.00 -4.10
CA VAL A 503 6.95 -16.21 -2.86
C VAL A 503 6.52 -14.81 -3.24
N GLN A 504 5.48 -14.32 -2.57
CA GLN A 504 5.11 -12.91 -2.57
C GLN A 504 5.14 -12.39 -1.14
N LEU A 505 5.87 -11.28 -0.93
CA LEU A 505 6.00 -10.66 0.38
C LEU A 505 5.38 -9.27 0.36
N ALA A 506 4.47 -9.03 1.31
CA ALA A 506 3.94 -7.71 1.64
C ALA A 506 4.02 -7.54 3.16
N ALA A 507 4.91 -6.67 3.63
CA ALA A 507 5.07 -6.37 5.04
C ALA A 507 4.51 -4.98 5.35
N ASP A 508 3.61 -4.86 6.31
CA ASP A 508 3.43 -3.62 7.09
C ASP A 508 3.93 -3.92 8.53
N PHE A 509 4.22 -2.88 9.31
CA PHE A 509 4.72 -2.86 10.70
C PHE A 509 6.24 -2.77 10.93
N LYS A 510 6.56 -1.95 11.94
CA LYS A 510 7.86 -1.88 12.62
C LYS A 510 8.02 -3.09 13.55
N LEU A 511 8.03 -4.29 12.99
CA LEU A 511 8.56 -5.44 13.72
C LEU A 511 10.10 -5.31 13.77
N PRO A 512 10.78 -5.89 14.75
CA PRO A 512 12.25 -5.80 14.89
C PRO A 512 13.01 -6.60 13.81
N VAL A 513 12.41 -6.79 12.63
CA VAL A 513 12.99 -7.54 11.52
C VAL A 513 13.92 -6.62 10.74
N GLU A 514 15.21 -6.90 10.84
CA GLU A 514 16.29 -6.27 10.08
C GLU A 514 16.73 -7.18 8.92
N ARG A 515 16.45 -8.48 8.98
CA ARG A 515 16.78 -9.47 7.94
C ARG A 515 15.66 -10.51 7.76
N PHE A 516 15.30 -10.76 6.51
CA PHE A 516 14.40 -11.84 6.12
C PHE A 516 15.12 -12.78 5.16
N SER A 517 15.38 -14.01 5.61
CA SER A 517 16.11 -15.01 4.84
C SER A 517 15.18 -16.06 4.23
N ILE A 518 15.42 -16.47 2.99
CA ILE A 518 14.68 -17.52 2.30
C ILE A 518 15.66 -18.55 1.76
N ALA A 519 15.36 -19.84 1.90
CA ALA A 519 16.04 -20.90 1.14
C ALA A 519 15.06 -21.51 0.13
N GLY A 520 15.43 -21.49 -1.14
CA GLY A 520 14.70 -22.14 -2.21
C GLY A 520 14.82 -23.66 -2.12
N ASN A 521 14.05 -24.33 -2.97
CA ASN A 521 13.79 -25.77 -2.85
C ASN A 521 14.30 -26.61 -4.03
N ASP A 522 15.24 -26.06 -4.82
CA ASP A 522 15.82 -26.73 -5.99
C ASP A 522 14.86 -26.97 -7.18
N ARG A 523 13.72 -26.26 -7.27
CA ARG A 523 12.68 -26.53 -8.28
C ARG A 523 12.36 -25.37 -9.23
N GLY A 524 13.18 -24.33 -9.24
CA GLY A 524 12.92 -23.09 -9.98
C GLY A 524 11.78 -22.30 -9.34
N ASN A 525 12.15 -21.27 -8.58
CA ASN A 525 11.28 -20.46 -7.75
C ASN A 525 11.12 -19.06 -8.34
N LEU A 526 9.93 -18.50 -8.19
CA LEU A 526 9.62 -17.10 -8.46
C LEU A 526 9.59 -16.32 -7.14
N PHE A 527 10.49 -15.38 -6.96
CA PHE A 527 10.51 -14.48 -5.82
C PHE A 527 10.09 -13.07 -6.28
N ASP A 528 8.92 -12.63 -5.84
CA ASP A 528 8.29 -11.37 -6.26
C ASP A 528 7.96 -10.54 -5.02
N PHE A 529 8.78 -9.52 -4.73
CA PHE A 529 8.65 -8.75 -3.49
C PHE A 529 8.09 -7.37 -3.79
N VAL A 530 6.89 -7.10 -3.28
CA VAL A 530 6.20 -5.83 -3.51
C VAL A 530 6.18 -4.94 -2.26
N GLY A 531 6.88 -5.32 -1.20
CA GLY A 531 6.89 -4.56 0.06
C GLY A 531 8.21 -4.65 0.83
N GLY A 532 8.35 -3.70 1.76
CA GLY A 532 9.48 -3.57 2.69
C GLY A 532 10.11 -2.16 2.62
N HIS A 533 10.26 -1.52 1.46
CA HIS A 533 10.64 -0.09 1.35
C HIS A 533 11.90 0.28 2.15
N ASP A 534 13.00 -0.41 1.89
CA ASP A 534 14.29 -0.23 2.55
C ASP A 534 14.24 -0.47 4.07
N ARG A 535 13.40 -1.41 4.54
CA ARG A 535 13.26 -1.73 5.97
C ARG A 535 14.17 -2.87 6.42
N PHE A 536 14.41 -3.87 5.58
CA PHE A 536 15.20 -5.05 5.95
C PHE A 536 16.11 -5.51 4.82
N LEU A 537 17.06 -6.38 5.14
CA LEU A 537 17.84 -7.14 4.16
C LEU A 537 17.04 -8.39 3.77
N LEU A 538 16.73 -8.51 2.49
CA LEU A 538 16.21 -9.73 1.91
C LEU A 538 17.39 -10.64 1.53
N ASP A 539 17.52 -11.80 2.17
CA ASP A 539 18.66 -12.72 2.01
C ASP A 539 18.20 -14.05 1.42
N ILE A 540 18.32 -14.22 0.11
CA ILE A 540 17.78 -15.36 -0.64
C ILE A 540 18.91 -16.31 -0.99
N ASP A 541 18.77 -17.56 -0.56
CA ASP A 541 19.47 -18.68 -1.15
C ASP A 541 18.50 -19.35 -2.12
N CYS A 542 18.74 -19.28 -3.43
CA CYS A 542 17.78 -19.82 -4.42
C CYS A 542 17.73 -21.35 -4.42
N GLY A 543 18.79 -22.02 -3.93
CA GLY A 543 19.05 -23.39 -4.34
C GLY A 543 19.25 -23.47 -5.86
N THR A 544 19.18 -24.68 -6.40
CA THR A 544 19.33 -24.98 -7.83
C THR A 544 18.01 -24.85 -8.61
N GLY A 545 18.11 -24.93 -9.94
CA GLY A 545 16.98 -24.77 -10.84
C GLY A 545 16.88 -23.35 -11.40
N ASN A 546 15.86 -23.10 -12.22
CA ASN A 546 15.75 -21.82 -12.91
C ASN A 546 14.90 -20.87 -12.07
N ASP A 547 15.55 -20.06 -11.24
CA ASP A 547 14.89 -19.11 -10.35
C ASP A 547 14.72 -17.73 -11.01
N THR A 548 13.71 -17.00 -10.55
CA THR A 548 13.38 -15.65 -11.03
C THR A 548 13.13 -14.74 -9.84
N ILE A 549 13.85 -13.63 -9.73
CA ILE A 549 13.68 -12.60 -8.70
C ILE A 549 13.26 -11.29 -9.35
N HIS A 550 12.16 -10.69 -8.90
CA HIS A 550 11.63 -9.43 -9.45
C HIS A 550 11.46 -8.33 -8.40
N GLY A 551 11.85 -7.11 -8.77
CA GLY A 551 11.16 -5.86 -8.43
C GLY A 551 11.08 -5.48 -6.95
N HIS A 552 12.01 -5.97 -6.11
CA HIS A 552 12.01 -5.72 -4.67
C HIS A 552 12.34 -4.27 -4.30
N LEU A 553 11.77 -3.79 -3.18
CA LEU A 553 11.94 -2.42 -2.68
C LEU A 553 12.89 -2.32 -1.48
N ASP A 554 13.67 -3.37 -1.24
CA ASP A 554 14.59 -3.51 -0.09
C ASP A 554 15.97 -3.95 -0.57
N ARG A 555 16.98 -3.90 0.29
CA ARG A 555 18.32 -4.41 -0.05
C ARG A 555 18.25 -5.93 -0.24
N LEU A 556 18.88 -6.42 -1.31
CA LEU A 556 18.90 -7.85 -1.65
C LEU A 556 20.30 -8.42 -1.50
N HIS A 557 20.43 -9.50 -0.75
CA HIS A 557 21.54 -10.44 -0.85
C HIS A 557 21.00 -11.73 -1.46
N THR A 558 21.58 -12.21 -2.55
CA THR A 558 21.13 -13.47 -3.17
C THR A 558 22.26 -14.38 -3.61
N ARG A 559 22.03 -15.69 -3.51
CA ARG A 559 22.90 -16.77 -4.01
C ARG A 559 22.09 -17.61 -4.99
N LEU A 560 22.49 -17.61 -6.27
CA LEU A 560 21.71 -18.20 -7.37
C LEU A 560 21.96 -19.70 -7.59
N HIS A 561 23.13 -20.22 -7.21
CA HIS A 561 23.55 -21.61 -7.46
C HIS A 561 23.33 -22.04 -8.93
N ASP A 562 23.14 -23.35 -9.18
CA ASP A 562 23.10 -23.90 -10.54
C ASP A 562 21.72 -23.73 -11.18
N GLY A 563 21.64 -23.08 -12.35
CA GLY A 563 20.42 -22.95 -13.15
C GLY A 563 20.45 -21.76 -14.11
N ASP A 564 19.43 -21.62 -14.96
CA ASP A 564 19.25 -20.45 -15.81
C ASP A 564 18.39 -19.41 -15.05
N ASN A 565 19.03 -18.56 -14.24
CA ASN A 565 18.32 -17.66 -13.33
C ASN A 565 18.07 -16.27 -13.93
N THR A 566 17.04 -15.57 -13.45
CA THR A 566 16.76 -14.17 -13.80
C THR A 566 16.63 -13.32 -12.54
N VAL A 567 17.33 -12.19 -12.47
CA VAL A 567 17.24 -11.23 -11.36
C VAL A 567 16.99 -9.84 -11.92
N ILE A 568 15.95 -9.18 -11.43
CA ILE A 568 15.67 -7.77 -11.67
C ILE A 568 15.51 -7.10 -10.31
N THR A 569 16.48 -6.30 -9.89
CA THR A 569 16.39 -5.59 -8.61
C THR A 569 15.55 -4.32 -8.76
N GLY A 570 14.80 -3.93 -7.72
CA GLY A 570 14.04 -2.67 -7.70
C GLY A 570 14.61 -1.58 -6.78
N HIS A 571 15.70 -1.87 -6.06
CA HIS A 571 16.31 -0.99 -5.05
C HIS A 571 17.84 -1.07 -5.08
N THR A 572 18.51 -0.05 -4.52
CA THR A 572 19.99 0.01 -4.43
C THR A 572 20.54 -0.94 -3.35
N GLY A 573 21.82 -1.28 -3.44
CA GLY A 573 22.53 -2.05 -2.41
C GLY A 573 22.39 -3.55 -2.58
N ALA A 574 22.16 -4.04 -3.81
CA ALA A 574 22.07 -5.46 -4.08
C ALA A 574 23.45 -6.12 -4.07
N GLU A 575 23.55 -7.31 -3.47
CA GLU A 575 24.70 -8.21 -3.51
C GLU A 575 24.26 -9.55 -4.11
N ILE A 576 24.71 -9.85 -5.32
CA ILE A 576 24.23 -11.01 -6.10
C ILE A 576 25.41 -11.95 -6.36
N HIS A 577 25.29 -13.20 -5.93
CA HIS A 577 26.25 -14.27 -6.18
C HIS A 577 25.67 -15.23 -7.21
N GLY A 578 26.17 -15.18 -8.44
CA GLY A 578 25.81 -16.09 -9.53
C GLY A 578 26.37 -17.49 -9.35
N GLY A 579 25.88 -18.43 -10.14
CA GLY A 579 26.31 -19.84 -10.07
C GLY A 579 26.60 -20.43 -11.45
N ALA A 580 26.32 -21.72 -11.64
CA ALA A 580 26.41 -22.34 -12.96
C ALA A 580 25.11 -22.14 -13.75
N GLY A 581 25.15 -22.29 -15.08
CA GLY A 581 23.99 -22.07 -15.96
C GLY A 581 24.07 -20.73 -16.70
N ARG A 582 22.93 -20.17 -17.12
CA ARG A 582 22.85 -18.89 -17.85
C ARG A 582 22.05 -17.86 -17.08
N ASP A 583 22.74 -17.04 -16.30
CA ASP A 583 22.12 -16.06 -15.41
C ASP A 583 21.90 -14.71 -16.12
N HIS A 584 20.72 -14.12 -15.98
CA HIS A 584 20.38 -12.79 -16.47
C HIS A 584 20.10 -11.84 -15.31
N ILE A 585 20.93 -10.82 -15.12
CA ILE A 585 20.87 -9.92 -13.97
C ILE A 585 20.70 -8.48 -14.46
N THR A 586 19.66 -7.80 -14.00
CA THR A 586 19.43 -6.37 -14.20
C THR A 586 19.33 -5.68 -12.86
N THR A 587 20.14 -4.65 -12.64
CA THR A 587 20.13 -3.89 -11.38
C THR A 587 19.43 -2.54 -11.52
N ALA A 588 18.90 -2.06 -10.40
CA ALA A 588 18.34 -0.72 -10.25
C ALA A 588 19.47 0.31 -10.09
N ASP A 589 19.11 1.59 -10.14
CA ASP A 589 20.04 2.67 -9.83
C ASP A 589 20.56 2.57 -8.38
N GLY A 590 21.80 3.01 -8.18
CA GLY A 590 22.56 3.03 -6.93
C GLY A 590 23.72 2.03 -6.94
N ASP A 591 24.29 1.75 -5.77
CA ASP A 591 25.51 0.97 -5.66
C ASP A 591 25.19 -0.52 -5.51
N ASN A 592 25.59 -1.36 -6.47
CA ASN A 592 25.32 -2.80 -6.46
C ASN A 592 26.59 -3.63 -6.67
N THR A 593 26.61 -4.86 -6.16
CA THR A 593 27.72 -5.79 -6.29
C THR A 593 27.24 -7.11 -6.88
N ILE A 594 27.90 -7.56 -7.94
CA ILE A 594 27.61 -8.80 -8.65
C ILE A 594 28.87 -9.65 -8.73
N HIS A 595 28.78 -10.87 -8.22
CA HIS A 595 29.82 -11.88 -8.24
C HIS A 595 29.43 -13.00 -9.21
N GLY A 596 30.14 -13.12 -10.33
CA GLY A 596 29.89 -14.16 -11.31
C GLY A 596 30.25 -15.56 -10.80
N GLY A 597 29.57 -16.57 -11.35
CA GLY A 597 29.72 -17.98 -10.98
C GLY A 597 30.49 -18.84 -11.99
N ALA A 598 30.15 -20.13 -12.04
CA ALA A 598 30.79 -21.09 -12.93
C ALA A 598 30.18 -21.13 -14.36
N GLY A 599 29.08 -20.40 -14.60
CA GLY A 599 28.28 -20.40 -15.83
C GLY A 599 28.36 -19.13 -16.68
N ASP A 600 27.56 -19.09 -17.74
CA ASP A 600 27.40 -17.90 -18.56
C ASP A 600 26.52 -16.87 -17.83
N MET A 601 26.75 -15.58 -18.07
CA MET A 601 26.02 -14.53 -17.37
C MET A 601 25.83 -13.29 -18.24
N VAL A 602 24.64 -12.69 -18.21
CA VAL A 602 24.36 -11.37 -18.79
C VAL A 602 24.02 -10.42 -17.66
N VAL A 603 24.74 -9.32 -17.54
CA VAL A 603 24.53 -8.30 -16.50
C VAL A 603 24.23 -6.96 -17.14
N GLN A 604 23.16 -6.31 -16.72
CA GLN A 604 22.86 -4.92 -17.03
C GLN A 604 22.84 -4.11 -15.74
N THR A 605 23.69 -3.11 -15.66
CA THR A 605 23.80 -2.23 -14.47
C THR A 605 22.97 -0.97 -14.62
N GLY A 606 22.40 -0.51 -13.50
CA GLY A 606 21.76 0.81 -13.40
C GLY A 606 22.78 1.96 -13.36
N ALA A 607 22.34 3.15 -12.98
CA ALA A 607 23.24 4.26 -12.69
C ALA A 607 23.73 4.20 -11.23
N GLY A 608 25.02 4.20 -10.96
CA GLY A 608 25.55 4.22 -9.59
C GLY A 608 27.02 3.81 -9.52
N THR A 609 27.49 3.37 -8.35
CA THR A 609 28.83 2.80 -8.17
C THR A 609 28.74 1.28 -8.10
N ASP A 610 28.76 0.62 -9.25
CA ASP A 610 28.57 -0.83 -9.34
C ASP A 610 29.90 -1.60 -9.37
N ILE A 611 29.89 -2.84 -8.88
CA ILE A 611 31.01 -3.77 -8.96
C ILE A 611 30.52 -5.07 -9.62
N VAL A 612 31.14 -5.48 -10.72
CA VAL A 612 30.82 -6.73 -11.43
C VAL A 612 32.07 -7.58 -11.58
N THR A 613 32.05 -8.79 -11.04
CA THR A 613 33.13 -9.76 -11.23
C THR A 613 32.67 -10.84 -12.20
N ALA A 614 33.38 -11.03 -13.32
CA ALA A 614 33.21 -12.19 -14.19
C ALA A 614 34.09 -13.34 -13.71
N ALA A 615 33.54 -14.56 -13.72
CA ALA A 615 34.22 -15.78 -13.29
C ALA A 615 34.30 -16.77 -14.46
N ALA A 616 33.94 -18.05 -14.31
CA ALA A 616 34.03 -18.97 -15.46
C ALA A 616 32.87 -18.74 -16.45
N GLY A 617 32.92 -19.36 -17.63
CA GLY A 617 31.86 -19.23 -18.64
C GLY A 617 31.98 -17.98 -19.53
N LYS A 618 30.91 -17.68 -20.27
CA LYS A 618 30.79 -16.49 -21.12
C LYS A 618 30.00 -15.40 -20.40
N THR A 619 30.60 -14.24 -20.20
CA THR A 619 29.93 -13.12 -19.52
C THR A 619 29.70 -11.94 -20.46
N HIS A 620 28.50 -11.37 -20.50
CA HIS A 620 28.20 -10.13 -21.19
C HIS A 620 27.76 -9.07 -20.16
N ILE A 621 28.50 -7.97 -20.06
CA ILE A 621 28.24 -6.90 -19.09
C ILE A 621 27.88 -5.62 -19.85
N HIS A 622 26.69 -5.08 -19.61
CA HIS A 622 26.25 -3.78 -20.05
C HIS A 622 26.37 -2.78 -18.89
N CYS A 623 27.30 -1.84 -19.01
CA CYS A 623 27.52 -0.79 -18.03
C CYS A 623 26.53 0.36 -18.24
N GLY A 624 25.76 0.70 -17.19
CA GLY A 624 24.83 1.82 -17.15
C GLY A 624 25.55 3.17 -17.04
N THR A 625 24.77 4.25 -16.80
CA THR A 625 25.32 5.61 -16.67
C THR A 625 25.83 5.86 -15.25
N GLY A 626 26.95 5.24 -14.88
CA GLY A 626 27.52 5.26 -13.52
C GLY A 626 29.04 5.01 -13.49
N ASN A 627 29.61 4.89 -12.29
CA ASN A 627 30.98 4.40 -12.13
C ASN A 627 30.94 2.88 -11.94
N THR A 628 31.47 2.10 -12.86
CA THR A 628 31.43 0.63 -12.75
C THR A 628 32.85 0.07 -12.60
N THR A 629 33.06 -0.77 -11.59
CA THR A 629 34.28 -1.58 -11.46
C THR A 629 34.00 -2.96 -12.04
N VAL A 630 34.75 -3.37 -13.06
CA VAL A 630 34.59 -4.67 -13.71
C VAL A 630 35.86 -5.49 -13.52
N ILE A 631 35.74 -6.66 -12.92
CA ILE A 631 36.86 -7.58 -12.65
C ILE A 631 36.68 -8.83 -13.53
N LEU A 632 37.51 -8.99 -14.55
CA LEU A 632 37.49 -10.16 -15.43
C LEU A 632 38.52 -11.17 -14.92
N SER A 633 38.04 -12.15 -14.14
CA SER A 633 38.93 -13.07 -13.42
C SER A 633 39.20 -14.38 -14.15
N ARG A 634 38.21 -14.91 -14.88
CA ARG A 634 38.24 -16.16 -15.67
C ARG A 634 37.27 -16.00 -16.86
N GLY A 635 37.14 -17.02 -17.70
CA GLY A 635 36.10 -17.07 -18.74
C GLY A 635 36.34 -16.13 -19.92
N GLN A 636 35.38 -16.09 -20.85
CA GLN A 636 35.36 -15.16 -22.00
C GLN A 636 34.33 -14.06 -21.73
N SER A 637 34.73 -12.79 -21.75
CA SER A 637 33.80 -11.70 -21.46
C SER A 637 33.65 -10.69 -22.59
N HIS A 638 32.45 -10.13 -22.71
CA HIS A 638 32.12 -8.95 -23.50
C HIS A 638 31.62 -7.85 -22.58
N VAL A 639 32.21 -6.66 -22.62
CA VAL A 639 31.81 -5.52 -21.79
C VAL A 639 31.40 -4.36 -22.69
N ASP A 640 30.12 -3.99 -22.68
CA ASP A 640 29.59 -2.82 -23.36
C ASP A 640 29.52 -1.63 -22.40
N ILE A 641 30.26 -0.57 -22.73
CA ILE A 641 30.30 0.67 -21.96
C ILE A 641 29.50 1.73 -22.71
N THR A 642 28.30 2.02 -22.20
CA THR A 642 27.39 2.99 -22.83
C THR A 642 27.54 4.41 -22.28
N GLY A 643 28.08 4.55 -21.06
CA GLY A 643 28.37 5.83 -20.40
C GLY A 643 29.14 5.63 -19.09
N GLY A 644 29.53 6.73 -18.45
CA GLY A 644 30.20 6.69 -17.14
C GLY A 644 31.71 6.38 -17.16
N LYS A 645 32.32 6.23 -15.99
CA LYS A 645 33.74 5.85 -15.83
C LYS A 645 33.84 4.38 -15.46
N VAL A 646 34.70 3.62 -16.14
CA VAL A 646 34.85 2.18 -15.86
C VAL A 646 36.25 1.85 -15.36
N ALA A 647 36.34 1.25 -14.18
CA ALA A 647 37.57 0.69 -13.65
C ALA A 647 37.65 -0.80 -14.03
N LEU A 648 38.50 -1.15 -15.00
CA LEU A 648 38.70 -2.52 -15.45
C LEU A 648 39.87 -3.16 -14.72
N THR A 649 39.67 -4.36 -14.17
CA THR A 649 40.75 -5.23 -13.68
C THR A 649 40.74 -6.51 -14.49
N LEU A 650 41.81 -6.77 -15.22
CA LEU A 650 41.96 -7.94 -16.08
C LEU A 650 42.97 -8.90 -15.44
N ARG A 651 42.51 -10.12 -15.13
CA ARG A 651 43.37 -11.21 -14.67
C ARG A 651 43.65 -12.17 -15.83
N ARG A 652 44.64 -13.04 -15.66
CA ARG A 652 44.98 -14.06 -16.67
C ARG A 652 43.85 -15.08 -16.79
N THR A 653 43.08 -15.02 -17.86
CA THR A 653 41.97 -15.95 -18.14
C THR A 653 42.34 -17.02 -19.17
N GLY A 654 43.34 -16.76 -20.01
CA GLY A 654 43.72 -17.57 -21.17
C GLY A 654 42.69 -17.54 -22.30
N LEU A 655 41.72 -16.62 -22.24
CA LEU A 655 40.57 -16.57 -23.14
C LEU A 655 40.34 -15.15 -23.68
N PRO A 656 39.84 -15.00 -24.91
CA PRO A 656 39.61 -13.68 -25.49
C PRO A 656 38.65 -12.83 -24.65
N GLN A 657 38.97 -11.55 -24.48
CA GLN A 657 38.07 -10.57 -23.88
C GLN A 657 37.73 -9.50 -24.91
N THR A 658 36.50 -8.97 -24.87
CA THR A 658 36.09 -7.87 -25.75
C THR A 658 35.49 -6.73 -24.93
N ILE A 659 35.99 -5.52 -25.14
CA ILE A 659 35.52 -4.32 -24.44
C ILE A 659 35.05 -3.31 -25.49
N THR A 660 33.80 -2.90 -25.44
CA THR A 660 33.21 -1.97 -26.39
C THR A 660 32.99 -0.61 -25.73
N GLY A 661 33.45 0.48 -26.36
CA GLY A 661 33.11 1.84 -25.93
C GLY A 661 33.93 2.40 -24.75
N TYR A 662 35.14 1.88 -24.48
CA TYR A 662 35.99 2.42 -23.42
C TYR A 662 36.48 3.83 -23.75
N ARG A 663 36.21 4.81 -22.88
CA ARG A 663 36.60 6.22 -23.09
C ARG A 663 37.29 6.87 -21.89
N SER A 664 37.03 6.40 -20.68
CA SER A 664 37.66 6.96 -19.47
C SER A 664 37.53 6.01 -18.28
N GLY A 665 38.53 6.00 -17.41
CA GLY A 665 38.57 5.17 -16.20
C GLY A 665 39.98 4.69 -15.88
N THR A 666 40.09 3.51 -15.28
CA THR A 666 41.37 2.86 -14.98
C THR A 666 41.41 1.47 -15.60
N LEU A 667 42.61 0.97 -15.90
CA LEU A 667 42.84 -0.36 -16.44
C LEU A 667 43.99 -1.03 -15.70
N ASP A 668 43.66 -1.98 -14.81
CA ASP A 668 44.62 -2.83 -14.11
C ASP A 668 44.85 -4.12 -14.89
N VAL A 669 46.07 -4.26 -15.41
CA VAL A 669 46.57 -5.42 -16.15
C VAL A 669 47.81 -6.00 -15.48
N SER A 670 48.04 -5.65 -14.22
CA SER A 670 49.24 -6.03 -13.46
C SER A 670 49.46 -7.55 -13.44
N ASP A 671 48.40 -8.35 -13.38
CA ASP A 671 48.48 -9.81 -13.41
C ASP A 671 48.89 -10.36 -14.80
N LEU A 672 48.60 -9.62 -15.88
CA LEU A 672 49.02 -9.99 -17.24
C LEU A 672 50.49 -9.65 -17.49
N ALA A 673 50.98 -8.54 -16.93
CA ALA A 673 52.34 -8.03 -17.11
C ALA A 673 53.43 -8.91 -16.47
N VAL A 674 53.07 -9.87 -15.61
CA VAL A 674 54.02 -10.83 -15.01
C VAL A 674 54.55 -11.85 -16.05
N GLY A 675 53.89 -12.00 -17.20
CA GLY A 675 54.18 -13.04 -18.20
C GLY A 675 54.97 -12.60 -19.45
N GLY A 676 55.32 -11.31 -19.60
CA GLY A 676 56.05 -10.78 -20.77
C GLY A 676 55.67 -9.34 -21.14
N ASP A 677 56.24 -8.81 -22.23
CA ASP A 677 55.98 -7.44 -22.69
C ASP A 677 54.52 -7.26 -23.13
N LEU A 678 53.90 -6.17 -22.67
CA LEU A 678 52.54 -5.78 -23.02
C LEU A 678 52.59 -4.89 -24.28
N ARG A 679 51.84 -5.30 -25.32
CA ARG A 679 51.77 -4.60 -26.62
C ARG A 679 50.36 -4.11 -26.89
N LEU A 680 50.25 -2.86 -27.34
CA LEU A 680 49.01 -2.23 -27.73
C LEU A 680 49.05 -1.93 -29.24
N ASP A 681 48.20 -2.61 -30.01
CA ASP A 681 48.12 -2.46 -31.46
C ASP A 681 46.84 -1.70 -31.85
N ARG A 682 47.00 -0.61 -32.61
CA ARG A 682 45.87 0.22 -33.08
C ARG A 682 45.45 -0.27 -34.47
N GLN A 683 44.21 -0.72 -34.60
CA GLN A 683 43.64 -1.25 -35.84
C GLN A 683 42.63 -0.26 -36.46
N ALA A 684 42.07 -0.62 -37.62
CA ALA A 684 41.01 0.15 -38.25
C ALA A 684 39.73 0.18 -37.39
N ASP A 685 38.84 1.14 -37.66
CA ASP A 685 37.50 1.24 -37.05
C ASP A 685 37.48 1.38 -35.52
N ASP A 686 38.37 2.22 -34.97
CA ASP A 686 38.51 2.49 -33.52
C ASP A 686 38.69 1.21 -32.68
N THR A 687 39.35 0.21 -33.26
CA THR A 687 39.68 -1.06 -32.60
C THR A 687 41.11 -1.02 -32.08
N VAL A 688 41.32 -1.41 -30.83
CA VAL A 688 42.63 -1.50 -30.18
C VAL A 688 42.79 -2.89 -29.61
N VAL A 689 43.89 -3.57 -29.93
CA VAL A 689 44.17 -4.92 -29.44
C VAL A 689 45.32 -4.87 -28.44
N LEU A 690 45.05 -5.27 -27.21
CA LEU A 690 46.04 -5.42 -26.16
C LEU A 690 46.47 -6.89 -26.10
N THR A 691 47.74 -7.15 -26.38
CA THR A 691 48.30 -8.51 -26.46
C THR A 691 49.41 -8.69 -25.43
N THR A 692 49.41 -9.85 -24.78
CA THR A 692 50.52 -10.35 -23.95
C THR A 692 50.92 -11.75 -24.43
N ALA A 693 51.86 -12.40 -23.74
CA ALA A 693 52.27 -13.76 -24.10
C ALA A 693 51.13 -14.80 -24.01
N THR A 694 50.13 -14.56 -23.16
CA THR A 694 49.03 -15.51 -22.90
C THR A 694 47.63 -14.96 -23.18
N GLU A 695 47.48 -13.65 -23.39
CA GLU A 695 46.18 -13.00 -23.52
C GLU A 695 46.07 -12.12 -24.76
N CYS A 696 44.84 -12.01 -25.27
CA CYS A 696 44.45 -11.05 -26.31
C CYS A 696 43.11 -10.41 -25.91
N ILE A 697 43.12 -9.09 -25.75
CA ILE A 697 41.95 -8.29 -25.39
C ILE A 697 41.65 -7.31 -26.51
N THR A 698 40.44 -7.37 -27.04
CA THR A 698 40.01 -6.50 -28.14
C THR A 698 39.12 -5.38 -27.60
N PHE A 699 39.57 -4.14 -27.71
CA PHE A 699 38.77 -2.96 -27.48
C PHE A 699 38.15 -2.50 -28.80
N VAL A 700 36.83 -2.35 -28.88
CA VAL A 700 36.10 -1.98 -30.10
C VAL A 700 35.42 -0.63 -29.87
N ARG A 701 35.41 0.26 -30.89
CA ARG A 701 34.81 1.60 -30.80
C ARG A 701 35.26 2.37 -29.54
N SER A 702 36.54 2.23 -29.19
CA SER A 702 37.12 2.71 -27.94
C SER A 702 38.20 3.76 -28.19
N ASP A 703 38.43 4.64 -27.24
CA ASP A 703 39.46 5.69 -27.32
C ASP A 703 40.83 5.10 -26.99
N ALA A 704 41.69 4.96 -28.01
CA ALA A 704 43.03 4.40 -27.88
C ALA A 704 43.92 5.18 -26.91
N ASP A 705 43.84 6.52 -26.91
CA ASP A 705 44.67 7.35 -26.03
C ASP A 705 44.18 7.26 -24.59
N ALA A 706 42.88 7.06 -24.38
CA ALA A 706 42.33 6.80 -23.06
C ALA A 706 42.79 5.45 -22.51
N ILE A 707 42.83 4.40 -23.34
CA ILE A 707 43.36 3.08 -22.96
C ILE A 707 44.84 3.20 -22.56
N GLU A 708 45.66 3.83 -23.40
CA GLU A 708 47.10 4.00 -23.17
C GLU A 708 47.40 4.74 -21.85
N ARG A 709 46.62 5.78 -21.53
CA ARG A 709 46.72 6.50 -20.25
C ARG A 709 46.23 5.68 -19.04
N ALA A 710 45.29 4.77 -19.25
CA ALA A 710 44.64 4.03 -18.17
C ALA A 710 45.38 2.77 -17.74
N VAL A 711 46.21 2.19 -18.62
CA VAL A 711 46.99 0.97 -18.35
C VAL A 711 47.97 1.22 -17.20
N SER A 712 47.81 0.48 -16.11
CA SER A 712 48.80 0.40 -15.03
C SER A 712 49.79 -0.74 -15.30
N GLY A 713 50.89 -0.42 -15.98
CA GLY A 713 51.97 -1.34 -16.32
C GLY A 713 52.97 -0.70 -17.30
N ASN A 714 54.23 -1.15 -17.29
CA ASN A 714 55.24 -0.66 -18.25
C ASN A 714 54.85 -1.07 -19.68
N LEU A 715 54.19 -0.20 -20.42
CA LEU A 715 53.99 -0.32 -21.87
C LEU A 715 55.36 -0.41 -22.53
N ALA A 716 55.65 -1.50 -23.25
CA ALA A 716 56.82 -1.55 -24.11
C ALA A 716 56.51 -0.74 -25.38
N ALA A 717 57.37 0.24 -25.67
CA ALA A 717 57.22 1.17 -26.80
C ALA A 717 57.26 0.48 -28.17
#